data_AF-A0A7W4GFY1-F1
#
_entry.id   AF-A0A7W4GFY1-F1
#
_cell.length_a   1.000
_cell.length_b   1.000
_cell.length_c   1.000
_cell.angle_alpha   90.00
_cell.angle_beta   90.00
_cell.angle_gamma   90.00
#
_symmetry.space_group_name_H-M   'P 1'
#
loop_
_entity.id
_entity.type
_entity.pdbx_description
1 polymer ?
#
loop_
_entity_poly.entity_id
_entity_poly.type
_entity_poly.pdbx_seq_one_letter_code
_entity_poly.pdbx_strand_id
1 'polypeptide(L)'
;MMNKFILSTLTVSLVLALSACGDNGDNGTDGTNGINGSDGSNGTNGTNGTNGTNALITQTPLAVGNANCLNGGVQIDSGIDTNADTVLDASEITSTQYVCSPAVTAVNDTELLSSLNNSWFSQGAAEIETAESVWQKIDSQLANNANVSIATASTAAEITALKGSAKNVILFVGDGMGVSTVTAARILDGQNKGMMGEENQLSFDKFPFSGLAKTYNVDAQTPDSAGTMTAMMSGVKTDAGVLGVDEDVVRGNCASTKGIEMITALELAEIAGKSTGVISTARITHATPAATYAKSADRNWEDISDMDIANTPERANCEDIALQLVNFEANLEARYAGVDVDGIEVVMGGGRRHFLPKDIAYNSNDAVSTIEGDRTDGRDLTAEWQAQYATSAYVFDQTSFNAIDTETTPRVFGLFNESHMQYEADRKNDIAGEPSLSEMTATAIKVLDNNDKGFFLTVESGRIDHAHHAGNAYNALNDAIEFAKAVQVAVDATSQEDTLIIVTADHSHVFTIAGYPKRGNPILGKVVGIGATEPSLASDDMPYTTVGYTNGLGFRDLGTQTDADASYAAAAVTGRVDLTDVDTSTAGFHQESLVPLGSETHAGEDVGVFAVGPGAHLITGTNEQSLIFHVMDYAGNLSGTPQ
;
A
#
# COMPACT_ATOMS: atom_id res chain seq x y z
N MET A 1 32.29 36.52 -22.98
CA MET A 1 32.88 35.49 -23.86
C MET A 1 31.79 34.44 -24.06
N MET A 2 30.86 34.58 -25.03
CA MET A 2 30.88 34.03 -26.42
C MET A 2 31.36 32.57 -26.43
N ASN A 3 30.61 31.53 -26.83
CA ASN A 3 29.65 31.30 -27.94
C ASN A 3 28.52 30.35 -27.46
N LYS A 4 27.20 30.50 -27.72
CA LYS A 4 26.41 30.45 -28.98
C LYS A 4 26.70 29.23 -29.88
N PHE A 5 25.90 28.17 -29.70
CA PHE A 5 25.69 27.12 -30.71
C PHE A 5 24.36 27.35 -31.45
N ILE A 6 24.38 26.98 -32.72
CA ILE A 6 23.56 27.49 -33.82
C ILE A 6 22.35 26.59 -34.09
N LEU A 7 21.23 27.25 -34.32
CA LEU A 7 19.95 26.77 -34.84
C LEU A 7 20.08 26.44 -36.34
N SER A 8 19.56 25.30 -36.80
CA SER A 8 19.29 25.08 -38.23
C SER A 8 17.97 24.33 -38.45
N THR A 9 16.94 25.11 -38.75
CA THR A 9 15.69 24.76 -39.43
C THR A 9 15.95 24.29 -40.86
N LEU A 10 15.27 23.24 -41.33
CA LEU A 10 15.12 22.95 -42.76
C LEU A 10 13.64 22.73 -43.13
N THR A 11 13.26 23.33 -44.25
CA THR A 11 11.92 23.68 -44.70
C THR A 11 11.31 22.71 -45.71
N VAL A 12 9.98 22.67 -45.64
CA VAL A 12 8.90 22.27 -46.55
C VAL A 12 9.10 22.53 -48.07
N SER A 13 8.63 21.54 -48.87
CA SER A 13 7.99 21.50 -50.22
C SER A 13 8.53 22.27 -51.42
N LEU A 14 8.62 21.60 -52.59
CA LEU A 14 7.77 21.87 -53.78
C LEU A 14 7.98 20.85 -54.92
N VAL A 15 6.88 20.31 -55.43
CA VAL A 15 6.75 19.59 -56.72
C VAL A 15 6.43 20.60 -57.81
N LEU A 16 7.11 20.55 -58.96
CA LEU A 16 6.62 21.15 -60.22
C LEU A 16 7.30 20.47 -61.43
N ALA A 17 6.45 19.93 -62.31
CA ALA A 17 6.78 19.40 -63.62
C ALA A 17 6.96 20.53 -64.65
N LEU A 18 7.81 20.33 -65.66
CA LEU A 18 7.67 21.01 -66.96
C LEU A 18 8.26 20.16 -68.10
N SER A 19 7.48 20.09 -69.17
CA SER A 19 7.65 19.41 -70.45
C SER A 19 8.67 20.07 -71.38
N ALA A 20 9.35 19.27 -72.22
CA ALA A 20 10.08 19.73 -73.40
C ALA A 20 9.59 18.99 -74.67
N CYS A 21 9.44 19.77 -75.75
CA CYS A 21 8.99 19.38 -77.09
C CYS A 21 10.14 18.95 -78.03
N GLY A 22 9.78 18.32 -79.16
CA GLY A 22 10.58 18.11 -80.38
C GLY A 22 10.67 16.63 -80.76
N ASP A 23 10.41 16.14 -81.97
CA ASP A 23 10.14 16.74 -83.28
C ASP A 23 9.36 15.72 -84.16
N ASN A 24 8.65 16.23 -85.15
CA ASN A 24 7.84 15.49 -86.12
C ASN A 24 8.71 14.84 -87.21
N GLY A 25 8.43 13.58 -87.55
CA GLY A 25 8.88 12.91 -88.77
C GLY A 25 7.68 12.52 -89.65
N ASP A 26 7.74 12.86 -90.93
CA ASP A 26 6.65 12.76 -91.90
C ASP A 26 6.18 11.33 -92.24
N ASN A 27 4.89 11.24 -92.60
CA ASN A 27 4.09 10.03 -92.78
C ASN A 27 4.43 9.24 -94.06
N GLY A 28 4.44 7.91 -93.95
CA GLY A 28 4.26 6.99 -95.10
C GLY A 28 2.77 6.85 -95.44
N THR A 29 2.45 6.66 -96.72
CA THR A 29 1.06 6.53 -97.21
C THR A 29 0.43 5.19 -96.82
N ASP A 30 -0.73 5.25 -96.15
CA ASP A 30 -1.57 4.07 -95.89
C ASP A 30 -2.16 3.51 -97.19
N GLY A 31 -2.22 2.18 -97.29
CA GLY A 31 -2.97 1.48 -98.33
C GLY A 31 -4.49 1.62 -98.14
N THR A 32 -5.25 1.48 -99.22
CA THR A 32 -6.71 1.58 -99.20
C THR A 32 -7.34 0.50 -98.31
N ASN A 33 -8.04 0.90 -97.24
CA ASN A 33 -8.88 0.02 -96.44
C ASN A 33 -10.06 -0.51 -97.27
N GLY A 34 -10.39 -1.80 -97.09
CA GLY A 34 -11.59 -2.41 -97.65
C GLY A 34 -12.88 -1.82 -97.05
N ILE A 35 -14.00 -2.01 -97.75
CA ILE A 35 -15.32 -1.53 -97.32
C ILE A 35 -15.74 -2.28 -96.04
N ASN A 36 -15.87 -1.56 -94.93
CA ASN A 36 -16.47 -2.09 -93.70
C ASN A 36 -17.95 -2.43 -93.94
N GLY A 37 -18.40 -3.59 -93.45
CA GLY A 37 -19.82 -3.93 -93.39
C GLY A 37 -20.58 -2.95 -92.48
N SER A 38 -21.85 -2.71 -92.79
CA SER A 38 -22.72 -1.84 -91.99
C SER A 38 -22.96 -2.41 -90.59
N ASP A 39 -22.59 -1.64 -89.56
CA ASP A 39 -22.92 -1.96 -88.17
C ASP A 39 -24.45 -2.01 -87.98
N GLY A 40 -24.92 -2.98 -87.21
CA GLY A 40 -26.32 -3.05 -86.80
C GLY A 40 -26.66 -1.93 -85.81
N SER A 41 -27.89 -1.43 -85.86
CA SER A 41 -28.38 -0.36 -84.98
C SER A 41 -28.19 -0.72 -83.50
N ASN A 42 -27.53 0.14 -82.73
CA ASN A 42 -27.49 0.01 -81.27
C ASN A 42 -28.91 0.03 -80.71
N GLY A 43 -29.21 -0.88 -79.78
CA GLY A 43 -30.43 -0.80 -78.97
C GLY A 43 -30.44 0.50 -78.16
N THR A 44 -31.62 1.06 -77.90
CA THR A 44 -31.79 2.22 -77.02
C THR A 44 -31.32 1.87 -75.61
N ASN A 45 -30.41 2.68 -75.04
CA ASN A 45 -30.03 2.56 -73.64
C ASN A 45 -31.28 2.59 -72.75
N GLY A 46 -31.34 1.71 -71.75
CA GLY A 46 -32.34 1.83 -70.68
C GLY A 46 -32.13 3.15 -69.93
N THR A 47 -33.21 3.69 -69.37
CA THR A 47 -33.13 4.80 -68.41
C THR A 47 -32.25 4.41 -67.23
N ASN A 48 -31.26 5.24 -66.88
CA ASN A 48 -30.50 5.07 -65.65
C ASN A 48 -31.45 4.98 -64.46
N GLY A 49 -31.18 4.07 -63.53
CA GLY A 49 -31.85 4.06 -62.23
C GLY A 49 -31.55 5.35 -61.46
N THR A 50 -32.38 5.69 -60.48
CA THR A 50 -32.09 6.75 -59.53
C THR A 50 -30.82 6.40 -58.75
N ASN A 51 -29.91 7.36 -58.58
CA ASN A 51 -28.76 7.20 -57.70
C ASN A 51 -29.24 6.81 -56.29
N GLY A 52 -28.58 5.84 -55.66
CA GLY A 52 -28.85 5.49 -54.27
C GLY A 52 -28.44 6.62 -53.32
N THR A 53 -28.99 6.62 -52.11
CA THR A 53 -28.57 7.53 -51.03
C THR A 53 -27.14 7.19 -50.58
N ASN A 54 -26.38 8.22 -50.18
CA ASN A 54 -25.01 8.03 -49.73
C ASN A 54 -25.00 7.47 -48.30
N ALA A 55 -24.10 6.52 -48.02
CA ALA A 55 -23.80 6.13 -46.65
C ALA A 55 -22.63 6.98 -46.16
N LEU A 56 -22.79 7.61 -45.00
CA LEU A 56 -21.78 8.46 -44.37
C LEU A 56 -21.28 7.84 -43.06
N ILE A 57 -20.03 8.15 -42.74
CA ILE A 57 -19.37 7.76 -41.49
C ILE A 57 -18.70 9.00 -40.92
N THR A 58 -18.98 9.30 -39.65
CA THR A 58 -18.34 10.36 -38.88
C THR A 58 -17.51 9.75 -37.76
N GLN A 59 -16.32 10.30 -37.55
CA GLN A 59 -15.43 9.91 -36.46
C GLN A 59 -15.28 11.07 -35.50
N THR A 60 -15.64 10.85 -34.24
CA THR A 60 -15.52 11.83 -33.17
C THR A 60 -14.46 11.35 -32.18
N PRO A 61 -13.32 12.06 -32.05
CA PRO A 61 -12.34 11.76 -31.02
C PRO A 61 -12.96 11.88 -29.63
N LEU A 62 -12.73 10.86 -28.80
CA LEU A 62 -13.13 10.85 -27.41
C LEU A 62 -11.92 11.21 -26.54
N ALA A 63 -12.12 12.19 -25.66
CA ALA A 63 -11.13 12.54 -24.66
C ALA A 63 -10.96 11.41 -23.64
N VAL A 64 -9.79 11.37 -22.99
CA VAL A 64 -9.55 10.54 -21.80
C VAL A 64 -10.56 10.91 -20.71
N GLY A 65 -11.07 9.93 -19.98
CA GLY A 65 -12.17 10.06 -19.03
C GLY A 65 -13.58 10.06 -19.65
N ASN A 66 -13.72 9.67 -20.93
CA ASN A 66 -15.02 9.54 -21.57
C ASN A 66 -15.77 8.29 -21.09
N ALA A 67 -17.06 8.42 -20.77
CA ALA A 67 -17.89 7.35 -20.23
C ALA A 67 -17.98 6.07 -21.10
N ASN A 68 -17.68 6.14 -22.41
CA ASN A 68 -17.69 4.98 -23.30
C ASN A 68 -16.29 4.43 -23.63
N CYS A 69 -15.26 5.28 -23.53
CA CYS A 69 -13.86 4.92 -23.74
C CYS A 69 -13.01 5.68 -22.73
N LEU A 70 -12.76 5.06 -21.57
CA LEU A 70 -12.04 5.67 -20.46
C LEU A 70 -10.65 6.19 -20.88
N ASN A 71 -9.91 5.37 -21.64
CA ASN A 71 -8.57 5.70 -22.16
C ASN A 71 -8.58 6.59 -23.41
N GLY A 72 -9.69 7.30 -23.64
CA GLY A 72 -9.95 7.98 -24.91
C GLY A 72 -10.14 6.98 -26.05
N GLY A 73 -10.43 7.49 -27.23
CA GLY A 73 -10.70 6.64 -28.38
C GLY A 73 -11.40 7.40 -29.49
N VAL A 74 -12.14 6.67 -30.32
CA VAL A 74 -12.93 7.26 -31.41
C VAL A 74 -14.32 6.67 -31.38
N GLN A 75 -15.33 7.53 -31.31
CA GLN A 75 -16.70 7.18 -31.63
C GLN A 75 -16.88 7.22 -33.15
N ILE A 76 -17.45 6.15 -33.71
CA ILE A 76 -17.73 6.00 -35.13
C ILE A 76 -19.25 5.95 -35.29
N ASP A 77 -19.82 7.00 -35.87
CA ASP A 77 -21.23 7.07 -36.21
C ASP A 77 -21.41 6.79 -37.71
N SER A 78 -22.40 5.98 -38.07
CA SER A 78 -22.70 5.64 -39.46
C SER A 78 -24.19 5.69 -39.75
N GLY A 79 -24.52 6.15 -40.96
CA GLY A 79 -25.90 6.41 -41.35
C GLY A 79 -26.08 6.65 -42.84
N ILE A 80 -27.33 6.80 -43.25
CA ILE A 80 -27.69 7.13 -44.62
C ILE A 80 -28.01 8.62 -44.66
N ASP A 81 -27.32 9.36 -45.52
CA ASP A 81 -27.60 10.77 -45.83
C ASP A 81 -28.93 10.85 -46.59
N THR A 82 -29.99 11.08 -45.82
CA THR A 82 -31.37 11.07 -46.32
C THR A 82 -31.78 12.41 -46.89
N ASN A 83 -31.15 13.50 -46.43
CA ASN A 83 -31.41 14.85 -46.89
C ASN A 83 -30.50 15.27 -48.07
N ALA A 84 -29.50 14.44 -48.40
CA ALA A 84 -28.51 14.60 -49.47
C ALA A 84 -27.62 15.84 -49.31
N ASP A 85 -27.33 16.26 -48.08
CA ASP A 85 -26.53 17.44 -47.78
C ASP A 85 -25.04 17.15 -47.52
N THR A 86 -24.63 15.87 -47.60
CA THR A 86 -23.28 15.36 -47.40
C THR A 86 -22.73 15.45 -45.96
N VAL A 87 -23.58 15.76 -44.99
CA VAL A 87 -23.27 15.76 -43.56
C VAL A 87 -24.07 14.66 -42.89
N LEU A 88 -23.47 13.93 -41.95
CA LEU A 88 -24.20 12.93 -41.18
C LEU A 88 -24.85 13.62 -39.97
N ASP A 89 -26.12 13.97 -40.09
CA ASP A 89 -26.88 14.59 -39.00
C ASP A 89 -27.24 13.56 -37.91
N ALA A 90 -27.48 14.05 -36.68
CA ALA A 90 -27.84 13.19 -35.55
C ALA A 90 -29.10 12.34 -35.81
N SER A 91 -30.05 12.81 -36.63
CA SER A 91 -31.24 12.06 -37.02
C SER A 91 -30.99 10.97 -38.07
N GLU A 92 -29.82 10.98 -38.70
CA GLU A 92 -29.44 10.07 -39.78
C GLU A 92 -28.52 8.94 -39.29
N ILE A 93 -28.01 9.06 -38.06
CA ILE A 93 -27.19 8.04 -37.41
C ILE A 93 -28.04 6.78 -37.17
N THR A 94 -27.60 5.66 -37.73
CA THR A 94 -28.26 4.35 -37.59
C THR A 94 -27.43 3.35 -36.79
N SER A 95 -26.13 3.59 -36.64
CA SER A 95 -25.24 2.78 -35.82
C SER A 95 -24.10 3.63 -35.27
N THR A 96 -23.84 3.48 -33.98
CA THR A 96 -22.71 4.06 -33.26
C THR A 96 -21.84 2.93 -32.75
N GLN A 97 -20.53 3.02 -32.95
CA GLN A 97 -19.53 2.11 -32.39
C GLN A 97 -18.42 2.90 -31.71
N TYR A 98 -17.73 2.26 -30.77
CA TYR A 98 -16.63 2.84 -30.03
C TYR A 98 -15.36 2.02 -30.27
N VAL A 99 -14.27 2.69 -30.63
CA VAL A 99 -12.93 2.12 -30.72
C VAL A 99 -12.09 2.76 -29.63
N CYS A 100 -12.01 2.11 -28.48
CA CYS A 100 -11.29 2.62 -27.32
C CYS A 100 -9.79 2.32 -27.40
N SER A 101 -8.98 3.23 -26.88
CA SER A 101 -7.55 2.94 -26.68
C SER A 101 -7.40 1.77 -25.69
N PRO A 102 -6.44 0.85 -25.91
CA PRO A 102 -6.18 -0.22 -24.96
C PRO A 102 -5.72 0.36 -23.62
N ALA A 103 -6.12 -0.31 -22.54
CA ALA A 103 -5.61 -0.06 -21.20
C ALA A 103 -4.10 -0.30 -21.15
N VAL A 104 -3.39 0.56 -20.42
CA VAL A 104 -1.98 0.40 -20.13
C VAL A 104 -1.84 -0.21 -18.73
N THR A 105 -1.28 -1.42 -18.64
CA THR A 105 -1.04 -2.13 -17.37
C THR A 105 0.36 -1.87 -16.80
N ALA A 106 0.98 -0.77 -17.22
CA ALA A 106 2.33 -0.37 -16.83
C ALA A 106 2.49 1.14 -17.04
N VAL A 107 3.03 1.86 -16.07
CA VAL A 107 3.27 3.30 -16.20
C VAL A 107 4.60 3.54 -16.92
N ASN A 108 4.69 4.56 -17.77
CA ASN A 108 5.97 4.91 -18.42
C ASN A 108 6.95 5.53 -17.41
N ASP A 109 8.24 5.19 -17.49
CA ASP A 109 9.33 5.81 -16.72
C ASP A 109 9.26 7.36 -16.69
N THR A 110 8.76 7.98 -17.77
CA THR A 110 8.61 9.44 -17.90
C THR A 110 7.53 10.01 -16.97
N GLU A 111 6.49 9.24 -16.67
CA GLU A 111 5.39 9.62 -15.77
C GLU A 111 5.73 9.34 -14.30
N LEU A 112 6.67 8.44 -14.05
CA LEU A 112 7.18 8.11 -12.71
C LEU A 112 8.45 8.88 -12.34
N LEU A 113 8.86 9.88 -13.13
CA LEU A 113 10.17 10.55 -12.98
C LEU A 113 10.42 11.12 -11.58
N SER A 114 9.40 11.68 -10.90
CA SER A 114 9.56 12.20 -9.53
C SER A 114 9.82 11.07 -8.52
N SER A 115 9.14 9.93 -8.68
CA SER A 115 9.23 8.78 -7.79
C SER A 115 10.48 7.93 -8.00
N LEU A 116 10.88 7.70 -9.25
CA LEU A 116 11.94 6.74 -9.59
C LEU A 116 13.31 7.39 -9.85
N ASN A 117 13.38 8.72 -10.01
CA ASN A 117 14.60 9.41 -10.43
C ASN A 117 15.19 10.33 -9.34
N ASN A 118 14.78 10.16 -8.09
CA ASN A 118 15.39 10.81 -6.94
C ASN A 118 16.54 9.98 -6.36
N SER A 119 17.33 10.60 -5.47
CA SER A 119 18.53 9.98 -4.91
C SER A 119 18.23 8.81 -3.99
N TRP A 120 17.13 8.86 -3.22
CA TRP A 120 16.74 7.76 -2.33
C TRP A 120 16.42 6.51 -3.13
N PHE A 121 15.60 6.68 -4.16
CA PHE A 121 15.19 5.60 -5.04
C PHE A 121 16.40 4.98 -5.76
N SER A 122 17.22 5.81 -6.40
CA SER A 122 18.40 5.36 -7.15
C SER A 122 19.42 4.64 -6.26
N GLN A 123 19.58 5.08 -5.01
CA GLN A 123 20.47 4.43 -4.05
C GLN A 123 19.91 3.07 -3.60
N GLY A 124 18.62 2.99 -3.29
CA GLY A 124 17.97 1.73 -2.93
C GLY A 124 18.03 0.69 -4.06
N ALA A 125 17.79 1.10 -5.30
CA ALA A 125 17.95 0.23 -6.46
C ALA A 125 19.41 -0.27 -6.62
N ALA A 126 20.40 0.60 -6.41
CA ALA A 126 21.81 0.20 -6.45
C ALA A 126 22.22 -0.73 -5.28
N GLU A 127 21.56 -0.62 -4.13
CA GLU A 127 21.74 -1.55 -3.00
C GLU A 127 21.28 -2.96 -3.38
N ILE A 128 20.15 -3.09 -4.10
CA ILE A 128 19.68 -4.37 -4.64
C ILE A 128 20.71 -4.97 -5.60
N GLU A 129 21.17 -4.21 -6.60
CA GLU A 129 22.20 -4.69 -7.55
C GLU A 129 23.49 -5.13 -6.84
N THR A 130 23.87 -4.41 -5.79
CA THR A 130 25.04 -4.73 -4.96
C THR A 130 24.82 -6.05 -4.22
N ALA A 131 23.65 -6.24 -3.58
CA ALA A 131 23.29 -7.44 -2.84
C ALA A 131 23.24 -8.68 -3.75
N GLU A 132 22.66 -8.56 -4.95
CA GLU A 132 22.70 -9.60 -5.98
C GLU A 132 24.15 -10.00 -6.32
N SER A 133 25.02 -9.01 -6.54
CA SER A 133 26.43 -9.25 -6.87
C SER A 133 27.19 -9.97 -5.75
N VAL A 134 26.82 -9.73 -4.49
CA VAL A 134 27.41 -10.39 -3.32
C VAL A 134 27.00 -11.86 -3.30
N TRP A 135 25.71 -12.15 -3.51
CA TRP A 135 25.21 -13.52 -3.56
C TRP A 135 25.81 -14.32 -4.73
N GLN A 136 25.92 -13.71 -5.91
CA GLN A 136 26.60 -14.32 -7.06
C GLN A 136 28.08 -14.67 -6.76
N LYS A 137 28.79 -13.83 -5.99
CA LYS A 137 30.18 -14.08 -5.57
C LYS A 137 30.27 -15.19 -4.51
N ILE A 138 29.39 -15.20 -3.52
CA ILE A 138 29.35 -16.26 -2.50
C ILE A 138 29.08 -17.60 -3.18
N ASP A 139 28.12 -17.64 -4.09
CA ASP A 139 27.76 -18.86 -4.80
C ASP A 139 28.92 -19.42 -5.64
N SER A 140 29.55 -18.55 -6.46
CA SER A 140 30.72 -18.95 -7.25
C SER A 140 31.92 -19.38 -6.38
N GLN A 141 32.10 -18.83 -5.18
CA GLN A 141 33.12 -19.29 -4.23
C GLN A 141 32.79 -20.66 -3.64
N LEU A 142 31.52 -20.90 -3.30
CA LEU A 142 31.04 -22.18 -2.78
C LEU A 142 31.14 -23.29 -3.84
N ALA A 143 30.79 -23.00 -5.09
CA ALA A 143 30.93 -23.93 -6.23
C ALA A 143 32.39 -24.36 -6.49
N ASN A 144 33.36 -23.49 -6.18
CA ASN A 144 34.79 -23.75 -6.39
C ASN A 144 35.46 -24.46 -5.19
N ASN A 145 34.77 -24.67 -4.07
CA ASN A 145 35.34 -25.28 -2.88
C ASN A 145 35.12 -26.81 -2.86
N ALA A 146 36.15 -27.56 -3.24
CA ALA A 146 36.12 -29.03 -3.36
C ALA A 146 35.81 -29.80 -2.05
N ASN A 147 35.76 -29.13 -0.90
CA ASN A 147 35.46 -29.73 0.40
C ASN A 147 34.00 -29.53 0.86
N VAL A 148 33.15 -28.87 0.07
CA VAL A 148 31.75 -28.68 0.42
C VAL A 148 30.87 -29.49 -0.52
N SER A 149 30.25 -30.56 -0.02
CA SER A 149 29.18 -31.26 -0.74
C SER A 149 27.90 -30.45 -0.57
N ILE A 150 27.70 -29.42 -1.40
CA ILE A 150 26.50 -28.57 -1.35
C ILE A 150 25.50 -29.08 -2.39
N ALA A 151 24.26 -29.27 -1.96
CA ALA A 151 23.12 -29.31 -2.87
C ALA A 151 23.04 -27.95 -3.59
N THR A 152 23.51 -27.92 -4.84
CA THR A 152 23.35 -26.85 -5.85
C THR A 152 23.65 -25.43 -5.37
N ALA A 153 24.88 -24.98 -5.61
CA ALA A 153 25.20 -23.57 -5.75
C ALA A 153 24.26 -22.95 -6.82
N SER A 154 23.52 -21.88 -6.49
CA SER A 154 22.58 -21.19 -7.37
C SER A 154 23.32 -20.22 -8.31
N THR A 155 23.33 -20.54 -9.59
CA THR A 155 23.99 -19.78 -10.65
C THR A 155 23.52 -18.33 -10.74
N ALA A 156 24.34 -17.44 -11.29
CA ALA A 156 23.96 -16.05 -11.53
C ALA A 156 22.67 -15.90 -12.38
N ALA A 157 22.41 -16.86 -13.28
CA ALA A 157 21.17 -16.92 -14.05
C ALA A 157 19.94 -17.26 -13.19
N GLU A 158 20.09 -18.09 -12.16
CA GLU A 158 19.02 -18.42 -11.21
C GLU A 158 18.73 -17.23 -10.27
N ILE A 159 19.74 -16.47 -9.84
CA ILE A 159 19.53 -15.24 -9.05
C ILE A 159 18.77 -14.19 -9.87
N THR A 160 19.18 -13.94 -11.12
CA THR A 160 18.44 -13.02 -12.00
C THR A 160 17.03 -13.52 -12.32
N ALA A 161 16.82 -14.84 -12.36
CA ALA A 161 15.49 -15.43 -12.55
C ALA A 161 14.55 -15.25 -11.33
N LEU A 162 15.07 -14.81 -10.17
CA LEU A 162 14.25 -14.46 -9.00
C LEU A 162 13.58 -13.08 -9.14
N LYS A 163 14.04 -12.23 -10.08
CA LYS A 163 13.36 -10.97 -10.37
C LYS A 163 11.99 -11.25 -10.95
N GLY A 164 10.93 -10.70 -10.35
CA GLY A 164 9.55 -10.92 -10.77
C GLY A 164 9.01 -12.32 -10.52
N SER A 165 9.72 -13.17 -9.77
CA SER A 165 9.25 -14.52 -9.49
C SER A 165 8.28 -14.60 -8.30
N ALA A 166 8.08 -13.52 -7.55
CA ALA A 166 7.00 -13.44 -6.57
C ALA A 166 5.68 -13.11 -7.29
N LYS A 167 4.80 -14.11 -7.40
CA LYS A 167 3.40 -13.90 -7.76
C LYS A 167 2.71 -13.04 -6.70
N ASN A 168 2.99 -13.30 -5.43
CA ASN A 168 2.37 -12.60 -4.30
C ASN A 168 3.43 -11.89 -3.43
N VAL A 169 3.08 -10.72 -2.89
CA VAL A 169 3.92 -9.99 -1.94
C VAL A 169 3.08 -9.63 -0.72
N ILE A 170 3.59 -9.97 0.47
CA ILE A 170 2.95 -9.63 1.74
C ILE A 170 3.92 -8.87 2.63
N LEU A 171 3.55 -7.64 3.00
CA LEU A 171 4.28 -6.82 3.96
C LEU A 171 3.53 -6.81 5.30
N PHE A 172 4.13 -7.39 6.31
CA PHE A 172 3.67 -7.34 7.70
C PHE A 172 4.41 -6.26 8.47
N VAL A 173 3.68 -5.34 9.08
CA VAL A 173 4.21 -4.25 9.90
C VAL A 173 3.65 -4.34 11.32
N GLY A 174 4.52 -4.62 12.30
CA GLY A 174 4.17 -4.40 13.70
C GLY A 174 4.51 -2.95 14.05
N ASP A 175 3.51 -2.08 14.14
CA ASP A 175 3.74 -0.65 14.44
C ASP A 175 4.41 -0.53 15.82
N GLY A 176 5.57 0.13 15.88
CA GLY A 176 6.36 0.20 17.12
C GLY A 176 7.04 -1.11 17.57
N MET A 177 7.01 -2.19 16.78
CA MET A 177 7.51 -3.52 17.18
C MET A 177 9.05 -3.64 17.09
N GLY A 178 9.76 -2.87 17.90
CA GLY A 178 11.23 -2.93 17.96
C GLY A 178 11.81 -4.23 18.52
N VAL A 179 13.14 -4.31 18.57
CA VAL A 179 13.87 -5.53 18.98
C VAL A 179 13.54 -5.97 20.41
N SER A 180 13.34 -5.01 21.32
CA SER A 180 12.92 -5.27 22.70
C SER A 180 11.51 -5.86 22.75
N THR A 181 10.57 -5.31 21.99
CA THR A 181 9.19 -5.81 21.84
C THR A 181 9.17 -7.23 21.28
N VAL A 182 9.88 -7.50 20.18
CA VAL A 182 10.00 -8.86 19.61
C VAL A 182 10.53 -9.86 20.64
N THR A 183 11.59 -9.47 21.36
CA THR A 183 12.22 -10.36 22.37
C THR A 183 11.26 -10.64 23.52
N ALA A 184 10.58 -9.62 24.05
CA ALA A 184 9.65 -9.77 25.16
C ALA A 184 8.40 -10.56 24.75
N ALA A 185 7.87 -10.33 23.54
CA ALA A 185 6.72 -11.05 22.99
C ALA A 185 7.03 -12.54 22.79
N ARG A 186 8.23 -12.86 22.27
CA ARG A 186 8.73 -14.24 22.16
C ARG A 186 8.75 -14.95 23.52
N ILE A 187 9.28 -14.27 24.55
CA ILE A 187 9.34 -14.82 25.91
C ILE A 187 7.92 -15.03 26.46
N LEU A 188 7.04 -14.03 26.33
CA LEU A 188 5.66 -14.11 26.80
C LEU A 188 4.90 -15.25 26.12
N ASP A 189 5.00 -15.39 24.80
CA ASP A 189 4.38 -16.47 24.03
C ASP A 189 4.85 -17.85 24.48
N GLY A 190 6.16 -18.00 24.72
CA GLY A 190 6.71 -19.25 25.26
C GLY A 190 6.17 -19.54 26.67
N GLN A 191 6.08 -18.53 27.53
CA GLN A 191 5.51 -18.66 28.87
C GLN A 191 4.02 -19.04 28.83
N ASN A 192 3.25 -18.46 27.91
CA ASN A 192 1.85 -18.82 27.67
C ASN A 192 1.69 -20.28 27.20
N LYS A 193 2.71 -20.84 26.55
CA LYS A 193 2.78 -22.26 26.16
C LYS A 193 3.30 -23.19 27.28
N GLY A 194 3.58 -22.65 28.48
CA GLY A 194 4.11 -23.40 29.61
C GLY A 194 5.61 -23.69 29.52
N MET A 195 6.34 -23.02 28.63
CA MET A 195 7.80 -23.09 28.50
C MET A 195 8.47 -22.07 29.42
N MET A 196 9.81 -22.02 29.46
CA MET A 196 10.52 -20.96 30.20
C MET A 196 10.38 -19.61 29.48
N GLY A 197 10.40 -19.64 28.15
CA GLY A 197 10.05 -18.52 27.29
C GLY A 197 11.19 -18.12 26.36
N GLU A 198 12.42 -18.02 26.87
CA GLU A 198 13.54 -17.50 26.10
C GLU A 198 13.94 -18.37 24.90
N GLU A 199 13.62 -19.66 24.94
CA GLU A 199 13.86 -20.64 23.88
C GLU A 199 12.72 -20.76 22.85
N ASN A 200 11.60 -20.06 23.07
CA ASN A 200 10.50 -20.01 22.12
C ASN A 200 10.90 -19.27 20.83
N GLN A 201 10.16 -19.49 19.75
CA GLN A 201 10.31 -18.78 18.50
C GLN A 201 8.94 -18.33 18.01
N LEU A 202 8.81 -17.05 17.70
CA LEU A 202 7.68 -16.51 16.93
C LEU A 202 7.70 -17.08 15.51
N SER A 203 6.62 -16.91 14.75
CA SER A 203 6.51 -17.43 13.38
C SER A 203 7.63 -16.94 12.47
N PHE A 204 7.91 -15.63 12.51
CA PHE A 204 8.95 -14.98 11.70
C PHE A 204 10.38 -15.15 12.23
N ASP A 205 10.58 -15.63 13.46
CA ASP A 205 11.92 -16.02 13.95
C ASP A 205 12.50 -17.22 13.17
N LYS A 206 11.64 -17.94 12.44
CA LYS A 206 12.01 -19.09 11.62
C LYS A 206 12.35 -18.71 10.18
N PHE A 207 12.18 -17.44 9.80
CA PHE A 207 12.46 -16.99 8.45
C PHE A 207 13.97 -17.08 8.18
N PRO A 208 14.39 -17.52 6.99
CA PRO A 208 15.79 -17.80 6.70
C PRO A 208 16.64 -16.53 6.56
N PHE A 209 16.03 -15.38 6.28
CA PHE A 209 16.74 -14.12 6.08
C PHE A 209 16.29 -13.07 7.08
N SER A 210 17.26 -12.33 7.60
CA SER A 210 17.02 -11.23 8.53
C SER A 210 18.07 -10.14 8.40
N GLY A 211 17.67 -8.93 8.74
CA GLY A 211 18.50 -7.74 8.78
C GLY A 211 17.93 -6.69 9.73
N LEU A 212 18.50 -5.50 9.66
CA LEU A 212 18.08 -4.32 10.39
C LEU A 212 17.65 -3.22 9.41
N ALA A 213 16.67 -2.41 9.79
CA ALA A 213 16.22 -1.23 9.05
C ALA A 213 16.43 0.04 9.90
N LYS A 214 17.13 1.02 9.33
CA LYS A 214 17.31 2.36 9.90
C LYS A 214 16.06 3.20 9.69
N THR A 215 15.42 3.66 10.77
CA THR A 215 14.03 4.15 10.75
C THR A 215 13.88 5.67 10.67
N TYR A 216 14.96 6.45 10.86
CA TYR A 216 14.91 7.93 10.82
C TYR A 216 14.14 8.49 9.60
N ASN A 217 13.34 9.54 9.81
CA ASN A 217 12.79 10.38 8.74
C ASN A 217 13.84 11.41 8.29
N VAL A 218 13.60 12.08 7.16
CA VAL A 218 14.55 13.06 6.62
C VAL A 218 14.80 14.21 7.62
N ASP A 219 13.77 14.64 8.35
CA ASP A 219 13.80 15.72 9.33
C ASP A 219 13.85 15.26 10.81
N ALA A 220 13.73 13.96 11.09
CA ALA A 220 13.61 13.43 12.46
C ALA A 220 14.46 12.17 12.72
N GLN A 221 15.25 12.20 13.79
CA GLN A 221 16.05 11.05 14.25
C GLN A 221 15.17 9.92 14.81
N THR A 222 14.20 10.29 15.65
CA THR A 222 13.12 9.42 16.07
C THR A 222 11.95 9.69 15.13
N PRO A 223 11.56 8.71 14.31
CA PRO A 223 10.59 8.94 13.26
C PRO A 223 9.14 8.88 13.75
N ASP A 224 8.20 9.17 12.87
CA ASP A 224 6.79 8.82 13.00
C ASP A 224 6.36 7.77 11.97
N SER A 225 5.21 7.12 12.19
CA SER A 225 4.66 6.06 11.31
C SER A 225 4.40 6.52 9.86
N ALA A 226 4.15 7.82 9.63
CA ALA A 226 3.79 8.34 8.32
C ALA A 226 4.99 8.33 7.36
N GLY A 227 6.11 8.91 7.80
CA GLY A 227 7.30 8.96 6.97
C GLY A 227 7.99 7.59 6.82
N THR A 228 7.90 6.73 7.85
CA THR A 228 8.48 5.37 7.82
C THR A 228 7.72 4.45 6.87
N MET A 229 6.39 4.47 6.92
CA MET A 229 5.60 3.67 6.01
C MET A 229 5.64 4.21 4.58
N THR A 230 5.75 5.54 4.40
CA THR A 230 6.06 6.11 3.09
C THR A 230 7.37 5.53 2.53
N ALA A 231 8.43 5.44 3.36
CA ALA A 231 9.70 4.83 2.93
C ALA A 231 9.53 3.37 2.51
N MET A 232 8.81 2.55 3.27
CA MET A 232 8.58 1.14 2.96
C MET A 232 7.69 0.92 1.73
N MET A 233 6.79 1.86 1.44
CA MET A 233 5.83 1.76 0.35
C MET A 233 6.23 2.44 -0.94
N SER A 234 7.11 3.44 -0.92
CA SER A 234 7.57 4.15 -2.13
C SER A 234 9.06 3.96 -2.46
N GLY A 235 9.84 3.45 -1.50
CA GLY A 235 11.28 3.36 -1.62
C GLY A 235 12.00 4.70 -1.44
N VAL A 236 11.30 5.73 -0.95
CA VAL A 236 11.79 7.09 -0.75
C VAL A 236 11.48 7.54 0.68
N LYS A 237 12.50 7.97 1.42
CA LYS A 237 12.30 8.57 2.75
C LYS A 237 11.75 9.98 2.60
N THR A 238 10.89 10.38 3.54
CA THR A 238 10.29 11.72 3.60
C THR A 238 10.33 12.26 5.03
N ASP A 239 9.75 13.44 5.22
CA ASP A 239 9.61 14.14 6.50
C ASP A 239 8.58 13.46 7.41
N ALA A 240 8.64 13.76 8.72
CA ALA A 240 7.69 13.23 9.69
C ALA A 240 6.29 13.84 9.54
N GLY A 241 5.27 12.99 9.54
CA GLY A 241 3.86 13.38 9.55
C GLY A 241 3.23 13.68 8.19
N VAL A 242 3.88 13.29 7.09
CA VAL A 242 3.36 13.39 5.72
C VAL A 242 3.27 12.00 5.08
N LEU A 243 2.35 11.83 4.12
CA LEU A 243 2.01 10.53 3.55
C LEU A 243 2.21 10.54 2.03
N GLY A 244 3.01 9.61 1.52
CA GLY A 244 3.08 9.34 0.07
C GLY A 244 3.62 10.50 -0.76
N VAL A 245 4.44 11.37 -0.19
CA VAL A 245 5.06 12.53 -0.86
C VAL A 245 6.53 12.62 -0.48
N ASP A 246 7.38 13.23 -1.32
CA ASP A 246 8.80 13.44 -0.97
C ASP A 246 9.01 14.52 0.11
N GLU A 247 10.27 14.70 0.50
CA GLU A 247 10.70 15.64 1.54
C GLU A 247 10.56 17.13 1.17
N ASP A 248 10.23 17.49 -0.08
CA ASP A 248 10.03 18.90 -0.46
C ASP A 248 8.64 19.43 -0.01
N VAL A 249 7.77 18.55 0.50
CA VAL A 249 6.45 18.90 1.03
C VAL A 249 6.57 19.88 2.22
N VAL A 250 5.62 20.80 2.32
CA VAL A 250 5.44 21.63 3.51
C VAL A 250 4.27 21.08 4.31
N ARG A 251 4.56 20.47 5.46
CA ARG A 251 3.54 19.87 6.32
C ARG A 251 2.38 20.84 6.61
N GLY A 252 1.15 20.36 6.46
CA GLY A 252 -0.08 21.13 6.67
C GLY A 252 -0.43 22.11 5.54
N ASN A 253 0.38 22.19 4.47
CA ASN A 253 0.12 22.94 3.26
C ASN A 253 -0.15 22.00 2.09
N CYS A 254 -1.42 21.74 1.80
CA CYS A 254 -1.81 20.81 0.77
C CYS A 254 -1.28 21.15 -0.64
N ALA A 255 -1.21 22.43 -1.02
CA ALA A 255 -0.76 22.79 -2.37
C ALA A 255 0.69 22.34 -2.64
N SER A 256 1.47 22.08 -1.58
CA SER A 256 2.85 21.59 -1.70
C SER A 256 2.94 20.12 -2.09
N THR A 257 1.86 19.32 -2.03
CA THR A 257 1.91 17.90 -2.45
C THR A 257 1.95 17.72 -3.96
N LYS A 258 1.59 18.74 -4.73
CA LYS A 258 1.43 18.65 -6.19
C LYS A 258 2.77 18.54 -6.91
N GLY A 259 2.94 17.47 -7.68
CA GLY A 259 4.13 17.17 -8.47
C GLY A 259 5.21 16.41 -7.71
N ILE A 260 4.99 16.14 -6.41
CA ILE A 260 5.90 15.43 -5.52
C ILE A 260 5.24 14.20 -4.89
N GLU A 261 4.09 13.78 -5.43
CA GLU A 261 3.44 12.53 -5.05
C GLU A 261 4.36 11.34 -5.41
N MET A 262 4.51 10.41 -4.47
CA MET A 262 5.32 9.21 -4.63
C MET A 262 4.43 8.01 -4.93
N ILE A 263 4.70 7.27 -6.00
CA ILE A 263 3.97 6.03 -6.28
C ILE A 263 4.27 4.97 -5.22
N THR A 264 3.25 4.21 -4.80
CA THR A 264 3.41 3.14 -3.81
C THR A 264 3.47 1.75 -4.45
N ALA A 265 4.00 0.78 -3.72
CA ALA A 265 3.98 -0.63 -4.12
C ALA A 265 2.56 -1.17 -4.29
N LEU A 266 1.59 -0.66 -3.52
CA LEU A 266 0.16 -0.97 -3.68
C LEU A 266 -0.34 -0.48 -5.04
N GLU A 267 -0.07 0.78 -5.40
CA GLU A 267 -0.45 1.36 -6.69
C GLU A 267 0.23 0.65 -7.86
N LEU A 268 1.51 0.31 -7.73
CA LEU A 268 2.23 -0.46 -8.77
C LEU A 268 1.65 -1.88 -8.94
N ALA A 269 1.29 -2.55 -7.84
CA ALA A 269 0.66 -3.86 -7.90
C ALA A 269 -0.71 -3.80 -8.59
N GLU A 270 -1.50 -2.78 -8.25
CA GLU A 270 -2.79 -2.50 -8.89
C GLU A 270 -2.63 -2.27 -10.40
N ILE A 271 -1.68 -1.42 -10.80
CA ILE A 271 -1.37 -1.15 -12.22
C ILE A 271 -0.93 -2.44 -12.95
N ALA A 272 -0.18 -3.31 -12.29
CA ALA A 272 0.21 -4.62 -12.82
C ALA A 272 -0.98 -5.61 -12.94
N GLY A 273 -2.17 -5.22 -12.46
CA GLY A 273 -3.40 -6.02 -12.43
C GLY A 273 -3.37 -7.13 -11.39
N LYS A 274 -2.53 -7.01 -10.37
CA LYS A 274 -2.58 -7.87 -9.18
C LYS A 274 -3.71 -7.37 -8.28
N SER A 275 -4.30 -8.27 -7.49
CA SER A 275 -5.23 -7.83 -6.47
C SER A 275 -4.51 -7.15 -5.31
N THR A 276 -5.12 -6.17 -4.69
CA THR A 276 -4.50 -5.36 -3.64
C THR A 276 -5.28 -5.36 -2.35
N GLY A 277 -4.57 -5.35 -1.22
CA GLY A 277 -5.18 -5.36 0.09
C GLY A 277 -4.42 -4.58 1.17
N VAL A 278 -5.18 -3.96 2.07
CA VAL A 278 -4.69 -3.20 3.22
C VAL A 278 -5.49 -3.61 4.45
N ILE A 279 -4.80 -4.19 5.45
CA ILE A 279 -5.40 -4.60 6.72
C ILE A 279 -4.67 -3.92 7.87
N SER A 280 -5.41 -3.45 8.86
CA SER A 280 -4.86 -2.82 10.05
C SER A 280 -5.75 -3.05 11.27
N THR A 281 -5.15 -3.17 12.45
CA THR A 281 -5.90 -3.05 13.72
C THR A 281 -6.05 -1.59 14.19
N ALA A 282 -5.42 -0.62 13.51
CA ALA A 282 -5.66 0.80 13.70
C ALA A 282 -6.87 1.26 12.87
N ARG A 283 -7.10 2.58 12.82
CA ARG A 283 -8.02 3.16 11.84
C ARG A 283 -7.41 2.95 10.47
N ILE A 284 -8.21 2.60 9.46
CA ILE A 284 -7.66 2.42 8.10
C ILE A 284 -7.14 3.73 7.47
N THR A 285 -7.52 4.86 8.06
CA THR A 285 -7.05 6.22 7.78
C THR A 285 -5.83 6.63 8.62
N HIS A 286 -5.39 5.78 9.57
CA HIS A 286 -4.16 6.01 10.33
C HIS A 286 -2.95 6.02 9.40
N ALA A 287 -1.82 6.57 9.86
CA ALA A 287 -0.67 6.82 9.00
C ALA A 287 -0.12 5.59 8.28
N THR A 288 0.06 4.48 8.98
CA THR A 288 0.62 3.24 8.41
C THR A 288 -0.26 2.68 7.28
N PRO A 289 -1.57 2.44 7.46
CA PRO A 289 -2.41 1.98 6.35
C PRO A 289 -2.59 3.08 5.29
N ALA A 290 -2.74 4.34 5.70
CA ALA A 290 -2.93 5.46 4.77
C ALA A 290 -1.73 5.67 3.83
N ALA A 291 -0.50 5.51 4.30
CA ALA A 291 0.70 5.66 3.46
C ALA A 291 0.77 4.65 2.30
N THR A 292 -0.05 3.60 2.31
CA THR A 292 -0.16 2.66 1.18
C THR A 292 -0.91 3.25 -0.02
N TYR A 293 -1.85 4.19 0.18
CA TYR A 293 -2.74 4.71 -0.86
C TYR A 293 -2.83 6.25 -0.93
N ALA A 294 -2.69 6.95 0.19
CA ALA A 294 -2.92 8.38 0.29
C ALA A 294 -1.68 9.23 -0.05
N LYS A 295 -1.93 10.43 -0.59
CA LYS A 295 -0.96 11.51 -0.78
C LYS A 295 -1.42 12.70 0.06
N SER A 296 -0.81 12.93 1.23
CA SER A 296 -1.25 13.96 2.17
C SER A 296 -0.09 14.74 2.79
N ALA A 297 -0.25 16.06 2.88
CA ALA A 297 0.67 16.95 3.59
C ALA A 297 0.51 16.90 5.11
N ASP A 298 -0.50 16.21 5.65
CA ASP A 298 -0.58 15.92 7.08
C ASP A 298 -1.31 14.60 7.32
N ARG A 299 -0.68 13.70 8.10
CA ARG A 299 -1.27 12.42 8.49
C ARG A 299 -2.57 12.56 9.29
N ASN A 300 -2.80 13.71 9.93
CA ASN A 300 -3.99 13.92 10.75
C ASN A 300 -5.23 14.29 9.94
N TRP A 301 -5.13 14.52 8.62
CA TRP A 301 -6.30 14.81 7.77
C TRP A 301 -7.07 13.53 7.44
N GLU A 302 -7.44 12.76 8.47
CA GLU A 302 -8.14 11.48 8.34
C GLU A 302 -9.53 11.68 7.72
N ASP A 303 -10.24 12.74 8.12
CA ASP A 303 -11.41 13.25 7.41
C ASP A 303 -11.44 14.79 7.29
N ILE A 304 -12.45 15.30 6.58
CA ILE A 304 -12.65 16.73 6.29
C ILE A 304 -12.69 17.63 7.54
N SER A 305 -13.10 17.10 8.69
CA SER A 305 -13.20 17.83 9.96
C SER A 305 -11.84 18.14 10.59
N ASP A 306 -10.81 17.34 10.28
CA ASP A 306 -9.44 17.52 10.78
C ASP A 306 -8.64 18.55 9.97
N MET A 307 -9.17 18.99 8.82
CA MET A 307 -8.46 19.85 7.89
C MET A 307 -8.52 21.34 8.26
N ASP A 308 -9.33 21.76 9.23
CA ASP A 308 -9.48 23.16 9.65
C ASP A 308 -9.70 24.14 8.46
N ILE A 309 -10.56 23.73 7.51
CA ILE A 309 -10.88 24.50 6.29
C ILE A 309 -11.42 25.90 6.62
N ALA A 310 -12.10 26.05 7.75
CA ALA A 310 -12.64 27.34 8.19
C ALA A 310 -11.55 28.41 8.38
N ASN A 311 -10.39 28.03 8.89
CA ASN A 311 -9.26 28.94 9.10
C ASN A 311 -8.22 28.86 7.97
N THR A 312 -8.18 27.75 7.21
CA THR A 312 -7.27 27.57 6.07
C THR A 312 -8.05 27.10 4.82
N PRO A 313 -8.79 28.01 4.14
CA PRO A 313 -9.72 27.65 3.07
C PRO A 313 -9.08 26.93 1.88
N GLU A 314 -7.78 27.12 1.65
CA GLU A 314 -7.04 26.47 0.57
C GLU A 314 -7.04 24.94 0.69
N ARG A 315 -7.21 24.41 1.91
CA ARG A 315 -7.30 22.97 2.18
C ARG A 315 -8.58 22.34 1.62
N ALA A 316 -9.60 23.12 1.27
CA ALA A 316 -10.79 22.61 0.59
C ALA A 316 -10.50 22.08 -0.83
N ASN A 317 -9.32 22.36 -1.40
CA ASN A 317 -8.91 21.84 -2.71
C ASN A 317 -8.29 20.44 -2.63
N CYS A 318 -8.38 19.79 -1.48
CA CYS A 318 -7.62 18.60 -1.13
C CYS A 318 -8.56 17.56 -0.59
N GLU A 319 -8.31 16.31 -0.95
CA GLU A 319 -9.09 15.20 -0.43
C GLU A 319 -8.52 14.75 0.90
N ASP A 320 -9.40 14.58 1.88
CA ASP A 320 -9.08 13.90 3.13
C ASP A 320 -8.73 12.42 2.89
N ILE A 321 -8.01 11.80 3.83
CA ILE A 321 -7.48 10.43 3.66
C ILE A 321 -8.61 9.42 3.45
N ALA A 322 -9.72 9.51 4.20
CA ALA A 322 -10.88 8.63 4.01
C ALA A 322 -11.46 8.74 2.59
N LEU A 323 -11.56 9.96 2.06
CA LEU A 323 -12.01 10.18 0.68
C LEU A 323 -11.00 9.65 -0.35
N GLN A 324 -9.69 9.81 -0.11
CA GLN A 324 -8.66 9.27 -1.01
C GLN A 324 -8.72 7.73 -1.10
N LEU A 325 -9.09 7.04 -0.01
CA LEU A 325 -9.34 5.60 -0.04
C LEU A 325 -10.53 5.24 -0.94
N VAL A 326 -11.68 5.89 -0.75
CA VAL A 326 -12.89 5.61 -1.56
C VAL A 326 -12.67 5.97 -3.02
N ASN A 327 -11.95 7.06 -3.28
CA ASN A 327 -11.60 7.52 -4.63
C ASN A 327 -10.32 6.87 -5.18
N PHE A 328 -9.77 5.81 -4.57
CA PHE A 328 -8.46 5.27 -4.94
C PHE A 328 -8.33 5.00 -6.45
N GLU A 329 -9.30 4.29 -7.03
CA GLU A 329 -9.39 3.99 -8.47
C GLU A 329 -9.31 5.28 -9.31
N ALA A 330 -10.26 6.19 -9.11
CA ALA A 330 -10.33 7.46 -9.83
C ALA A 330 -9.08 8.33 -9.65
N ASN A 331 -8.50 8.34 -8.45
CA ASN A 331 -7.30 9.10 -8.13
C ASN A 331 -6.05 8.52 -8.79
N LEU A 332 -5.97 7.20 -8.94
CA LEU A 332 -4.84 6.54 -9.58
C LEU A 332 -4.88 6.76 -11.10
N GLU A 333 -6.04 6.58 -11.72
CA GLU A 333 -6.26 6.85 -13.15
C GLU A 333 -6.06 8.33 -13.52
N ALA A 334 -6.45 9.24 -12.61
CA ALA A 334 -6.24 10.67 -12.83
C ALA A 334 -4.76 11.08 -12.77
N ARG A 335 -3.93 10.34 -12.02
CA ARG A 335 -2.50 10.63 -11.86
C ARG A 335 -1.64 10.07 -12.99
N TYR A 336 -1.99 8.90 -13.52
CA TYR A 336 -1.19 8.22 -14.54
C TYR A 336 -2.02 7.94 -15.79
N ALA A 337 -1.65 8.60 -16.90
CA ALA A 337 -2.47 8.57 -18.11
C ALA A 337 -2.47 7.19 -18.76
N GLY A 338 -3.67 6.66 -19.03
CA GLY A 338 -3.85 5.37 -19.72
C GLY A 338 -3.82 4.15 -18.79
N VAL A 339 -3.58 4.35 -17.50
CA VAL A 339 -3.81 3.32 -16.48
C VAL A 339 -5.33 3.08 -16.36
N ASP A 340 -5.71 1.81 -16.26
CA ASP A 340 -7.08 1.32 -16.06
C ASP A 340 -6.99 0.28 -14.95
N VAL A 341 -7.54 0.61 -13.79
CA VAL A 341 -7.46 -0.17 -12.54
C VAL A 341 -8.85 -0.37 -11.98
N ASP A 342 -9.06 -1.38 -11.14
CA ASP A 342 -10.39 -1.70 -10.62
C ASP A 342 -10.59 -1.42 -9.13
N GLY A 343 -9.56 -0.92 -8.46
CA GLY A 343 -9.57 -0.45 -7.09
C GLY A 343 -9.38 -1.56 -6.06
N ILE A 344 -8.96 -1.19 -4.85
CA ILE A 344 -8.51 -2.12 -3.81
C ILE A 344 -9.56 -3.21 -3.48
N GLU A 345 -9.17 -4.49 -3.58
CA GLU A 345 -10.07 -5.61 -3.29
C GLU A 345 -10.36 -5.76 -1.80
N VAL A 346 -9.36 -5.60 -0.93
CA VAL A 346 -9.56 -5.84 0.51
C VAL A 346 -9.06 -4.67 1.34
N VAL A 347 -9.98 -4.04 2.06
CA VAL A 347 -9.67 -2.98 3.02
C VAL A 347 -10.33 -3.35 4.34
N MET A 348 -9.55 -3.55 5.41
CA MET A 348 -10.09 -3.97 6.71
C MET A 348 -9.38 -3.29 7.88
N GLY A 349 -10.14 -2.69 8.79
CA GLY A 349 -9.63 -2.17 10.05
C GLY A 349 -10.69 -1.43 10.85
N GLY A 350 -10.28 -0.46 11.66
CA GLY A 350 -11.20 0.46 12.34
C GLY A 350 -11.39 1.78 11.58
N GLY A 351 -11.95 2.78 12.25
CA GLY A 351 -12.00 4.18 11.81
C GLY A 351 -13.31 4.60 11.16
N ARG A 352 -14.39 3.88 11.45
CA ARG A 352 -15.72 4.09 10.84
C ARG A 352 -16.21 5.54 10.96
N ARG A 353 -15.86 6.25 12.04
CA ARG A 353 -16.21 7.67 12.24
C ARG A 353 -15.77 8.59 11.09
N HIS A 354 -14.64 8.31 10.43
CA HIS A 354 -14.08 9.16 9.37
C HIS A 354 -14.83 9.02 8.04
N PHE A 355 -15.70 8.01 7.93
CA PHE A 355 -16.50 7.71 6.74
C PHE A 355 -17.97 8.09 6.89
N LEU A 356 -18.43 8.38 8.10
CA LEU A 356 -19.83 8.67 8.40
C LEU A 356 -20.10 10.18 8.60
N PRO A 357 -21.28 10.69 8.20
CA PRO A 357 -21.70 12.05 8.52
C PRO A 357 -21.76 12.30 10.02
N LYS A 358 -21.48 13.53 10.44
CA LYS A 358 -21.66 13.99 11.82
C LYS A 358 -23.14 14.17 12.20
N ASP A 359 -23.88 13.07 12.18
CA ASP A 359 -25.31 12.98 12.45
C ASP A 359 -25.65 11.64 13.14
N ILE A 360 -26.38 11.71 14.26
CA ILE A 360 -26.80 10.55 15.05
C ILE A 360 -27.63 9.53 14.25
N ALA A 361 -28.24 9.96 13.14
CA ALA A 361 -28.99 9.08 12.24
C ALA A 361 -28.11 8.00 11.57
N TYR A 362 -26.79 8.20 11.56
CA TYR A 362 -25.81 7.30 10.94
C TYR A 362 -25.05 6.45 11.94
N ASN A 363 -25.31 6.58 13.26
CA ASN A 363 -24.66 5.75 14.25
C ASN A 363 -24.94 4.26 13.99
N SER A 364 -23.88 3.46 14.03
CA SER A 364 -23.96 2.02 14.14
C SER A 364 -24.56 1.60 15.49
N ASN A 365 -24.92 0.32 15.60
CA ASN A 365 -25.50 -0.23 16.82
C ASN A 365 -24.50 -0.39 17.96
N ASP A 366 -23.20 -0.38 17.65
CA ASP A 366 -22.06 -0.47 18.56
C ASP A 366 -21.38 0.89 18.82
N ALA A 367 -21.91 2.00 18.28
CA ALA A 367 -21.36 3.33 18.49
C ALA A 367 -21.14 3.65 19.98
N VAL A 368 -19.93 4.11 20.32
CA VAL A 368 -19.56 4.48 21.69
C VAL A 368 -19.76 5.98 21.92
N SER A 369 -19.63 6.79 20.87
CA SER A 369 -19.93 8.21 20.91
C SER A 369 -21.42 8.52 20.78
N THR A 370 -21.82 9.69 21.26
CA THR A 370 -23.20 10.18 21.07
C THR A 370 -23.53 10.40 19.59
N ILE A 371 -22.54 10.86 18.82
CA ILE A 371 -22.58 10.95 17.35
C ILE A 371 -21.30 10.27 16.89
N GLU A 372 -21.42 9.21 16.12
CA GLU A 372 -20.29 8.38 15.71
C GLU A 372 -19.48 9.04 14.60
N GLY A 373 -20.15 9.53 13.55
CA GLY A 373 -19.48 10.14 12.40
C GLY A 373 -18.86 11.50 12.72
N ASP A 374 -17.72 11.78 12.10
CA ASP A 374 -17.01 13.05 12.24
C ASP A 374 -17.11 13.94 11.01
N ARG A 375 -17.52 13.40 9.85
CA ARG A 375 -17.54 14.15 8.59
C ARG A 375 -18.49 15.35 8.64
N THR A 376 -17.93 16.54 8.44
CA THR A 376 -18.68 17.82 8.47
C THR A 376 -19.28 18.22 7.12
N ASP A 377 -19.07 17.44 6.07
CA ASP A 377 -19.60 17.67 4.71
C ASP A 377 -20.93 16.95 4.44
N GLY A 378 -21.42 16.16 5.40
CA GLY A 378 -22.68 15.42 5.30
C GLY A 378 -22.63 14.20 4.39
N ARG A 379 -21.44 13.75 3.97
CA ARG A 379 -21.25 12.59 3.10
C ARG A 379 -21.13 11.31 3.90
N ASP A 380 -21.74 10.25 3.37
CA ASP A 380 -21.60 8.88 3.86
C ASP A 380 -20.73 8.13 2.86
N LEU A 381 -19.43 8.09 3.14
CA LEU A 381 -18.46 7.46 2.26
C LEU A 381 -18.61 5.93 2.22
N THR A 382 -19.22 5.32 3.24
CA THR A 382 -19.52 3.88 3.21
C THR A 382 -20.60 3.58 2.18
N ALA A 383 -21.65 4.40 2.13
CA ALA A 383 -22.71 4.29 1.14
C ALA A 383 -22.22 4.65 -0.27
N GLU A 384 -21.33 5.64 -0.41
CA GLU A 384 -20.73 5.98 -1.70
C GLU A 384 -19.86 4.84 -2.25
N TRP A 385 -19.03 4.22 -1.41
CA TRP A 385 -18.24 3.05 -1.80
C TRP A 385 -19.12 1.86 -2.21
N GLN A 386 -20.20 1.59 -1.46
CA GLN A 386 -21.16 0.54 -1.82
C GLN A 386 -21.89 0.83 -3.14
N ALA A 387 -22.14 2.10 -3.46
CA ALA A 387 -22.73 2.50 -4.74
C ALA A 387 -21.77 2.30 -5.92
N GLN A 388 -20.46 2.50 -5.70
CA GLN A 388 -19.42 2.22 -6.68
C GLN A 388 -19.24 0.72 -6.90
N TYR A 389 -19.27 -0.08 -5.84
CA TYR A 389 -19.04 -1.53 -5.88
C TYR A 389 -20.25 -2.35 -5.41
N ALA A 390 -21.33 -2.31 -6.19
CA ALA A 390 -22.65 -2.86 -5.79
C ALA A 390 -22.70 -4.38 -5.51
N THR A 391 -21.72 -5.16 -5.96
CA THR A 391 -21.60 -6.61 -5.71
C THR A 391 -20.60 -6.96 -4.60
N SER A 392 -20.02 -5.95 -3.96
CA SER A 392 -18.99 -6.09 -2.94
C SER A 392 -19.58 -5.99 -1.52
N ALA A 393 -18.80 -6.41 -0.52
CA ALA A 393 -19.25 -6.48 0.86
C ALA A 393 -18.69 -5.32 1.70
N TYR A 394 -19.58 -4.47 2.22
CA TYR A 394 -19.26 -3.62 3.37
C TYR A 394 -19.63 -4.37 4.65
N VAL A 395 -18.68 -4.52 5.57
CA VAL A 395 -18.84 -5.23 6.84
C VAL A 395 -18.35 -4.37 8.00
N PHE A 396 -18.97 -4.50 9.17
CA PHE A 396 -18.58 -3.70 10.34
C PHE A 396 -18.66 -4.47 11.66
N ASP A 397 -19.04 -5.74 11.63
CA ASP A 397 -19.16 -6.59 12.81
C ASP A 397 -18.67 -8.03 12.51
N GLN A 398 -18.47 -8.83 13.57
CA GLN A 398 -18.03 -10.22 13.44
C GLN A 398 -19.02 -11.07 12.62
N THR A 399 -20.33 -10.76 12.68
CA THR A 399 -21.36 -11.56 12.02
C THR A 399 -21.30 -11.40 10.50
N SER A 400 -21.24 -10.16 10.03
CA SER A 400 -21.09 -9.79 8.63
C SER A 400 -19.73 -10.21 8.08
N PHE A 401 -18.65 -10.09 8.87
CA PHE A 401 -17.34 -10.64 8.52
C PHE A 401 -17.38 -12.14 8.27
N ASN A 402 -17.99 -12.91 9.18
CA ASN A 402 -18.12 -14.37 9.05
C ASN A 402 -19.02 -14.80 7.87
N ALA A 403 -19.82 -13.89 7.32
CA ALA A 403 -20.72 -14.15 6.22
C ALA A 403 -20.08 -13.88 4.83
N ILE A 404 -18.85 -13.37 4.78
CA ILE A 404 -18.14 -13.13 3.52
C ILE A 404 -17.93 -14.45 2.78
N ASP A 405 -18.40 -14.53 1.55
CA ASP A 405 -18.06 -15.61 0.63
C ASP A 405 -16.78 -15.22 -0.11
N THR A 406 -15.65 -15.77 0.33
CA THR A 406 -14.32 -15.41 -0.19
C THR A 406 -14.08 -15.82 -1.62
N GLU A 407 -14.92 -16.67 -2.21
CA GLU A 407 -14.77 -17.14 -3.61
C GLU A 407 -15.53 -16.26 -4.60
N THR A 408 -16.53 -15.51 -4.14
CA THR A 408 -17.46 -14.78 -5.02
C THR A 408 -17.57 -13.29 -4.71
N THR A 409 -17.13 -12.86 -3.53
CA THR A 409 -17.13 -11.44 -3.14
C THR A 409 -15.94 -10.73 -3.80
N PRO A 410 -16.15 -9.79 -4.74
CA PRO A 410 -15.04 -9.17 -5.47
C PRO A 410 -14.22 -8.25 -4.59
N ARG A 411 -14.89 -7.47 -3.72
CA ARG A 411 -14.23 -6.56 -2.77
C ARG A 411 -14.85 -6.62 -1.39
N VAL A 412 -14.03 -6.38 -0.37
CA VAL A 412 -14.41 -6.31 1.04
C VAL A 412 -13.92 -4.99 1.62
N PHE A 413 -14.86 -4.20 2.16
CA PHE A 413 -14.55 -3.02 2.96
C PHE A 413 -15.06 -3.22 4.39
N GLY A 414 -14.14 -3.50 5.31
CA GLY A 414 -14.40 -3.80 6.71
C GLY A 414 -14.01 -2.66 7.65
N LEU A 415 -14.98 -2.06 8.35
CA LEU A 415 -14.77 -1.02 9.35
C LEU A 415 -15.35 -1.46 10.71
N PHE A 416 -14.56 -2.17 11.51
CA PHE A 416 -15.04 -2.94 12.67
C PHE A 416 -15.22 -2.13 13.96
N ASN A 417 -14.67 -0.92 14.03
CA ASN A 417 -14.79 -0.06 15.20
C ASN A 417 -14.96 1.41 14.80
N GLU A 418 -15.60 2.20 15.67
CA GLU A 418 -15.74 3.66 15.54
C GLU A 418 -14.37 4.32 15.33
N SER A 419 -13.36 3.91 16.12
CA SER A 419 -11.97 4.37 16.04
C SER A 419 -11.05 3.18 15.73
N HIS A 420 -9.89 3.06 16.37
CA HIS A 420 -9.06 1.86 16.26
C HIS A 420 -9.83 0.61 16.72
N MET A 421 -9.45 -0.56 16.20
CA MET A 421 -9.94 -1.82 16.76
C MET A 421 -9.45 -1.98 18.21
N GLN A 422 -10.10 -2.86 18.97
CA GLN A 422 -9.69 -3.13 20.34
C GLN A 422 -8.29 -3.77 20.37
N TYR A 423 -7.59 -3.60 21.50
CA TYR A 423 -6.40 -4.41 21.79
C TYR A 423 -6.77 -5.90 21.78
N GLU A 424 -5.88 -6.81 21.36
CA GLU A 424 -6.24 -8.24 21.31
C GLU A 424 -6.70 -8.78 22.67
N ALA A 425 -6.14 -8.27 23.78
CA ALA A 425 -6.58 -8.66 25.11
C ALA A 425 -7.98 -8.14 25.48
N ASP A 426 -8.42 -7.04 24.87
CA ASP A 426 -9.71 -6.39 25.11
C ASP A 426 -10.77 -6.77 24.07
N ARG A 427 -10.40 -7.34 22.92
CA ARG A 427 -11.27 -7.66 21.78
C ARG A 427 -12.58 -8.38 22.12
N LYS A 428 -12.58 -9.24 23.14
CA LYS A 428 -13.79 -9.96 23.60
C LYS A 428 -14.84 -9.05 24.25
N ASN A 429 -14.47 -7.84 24.64
CA ASN A 429 -15.35 -6.83 25.20
C ASN A 429 -16.00 -5.95 24.12
N ASP A 430 -15.64 -6.14 22.85
CA ASP A 430 -16.29 -5.43 21.75
C ASP A 430 -17.79 -5.77 21.66
N ILE A 431 -18.61 -4.75 21.42
CA ILE A 431 -20.09 -4.85 21.48
C ILE A 431 -20.64 -5.59 20.27
N ALA A 432 -20.16 -5.27 19.07
CA ALA A 432 -20.55 -5.92 17.82
C ALA A 432 -19.72 -7.18 17.53
N GLY A 433 -18.60 -7.33 18.24
CA GLY A 433 -17.54 -8.28 17.93
C GLY A 433 -16.74 -7.82 16.72
N GLU A 434 -15.44 -8.11 16.75
CA GLU A 434 -14.53 -7.80 15.64
C GLU A 434 -13.55 -8.95 15.39
N PRO A 435 -13.17 -9.18 14.12
CA PRO A 435 -12.22 -10.24 13.77
C PRO A 435 -10.84 -9.97 14.33
N SER A 436 -10.10 -11.02 14.66
CA SER A 436 -8.67 -10.90 14.98
C SER A 436 -7.86 -10.55 13.73
N LEU A 437 -6.62 -10.05 13.90
CA LEU A 437 -5.72 -9.81 12.79
C LEU A 437 -5.44 -11.10 11.98
N SER A 438 -5.35 -12.25 12.65
CA SER A 438 -5.24 -13.56 12.00
C SER A 438 -6.46 -13.90 11.14
N GLU A 439 -7.68 -13.61 11.63
CA GLU A 439 -8.92 -13.83 10.90
C GLU A 439 -8.99 -12.93 9.66
N MET A 440 -8.72 -11.63 9.83
CA MET A 440 -8.65 -10.67 8.71
C MET A 440 -7.63 -11.10 7.66
N THR A 441 -6.42 -11.50 8.07
CA THR A 441 -5.37 -11.97 7.17
C THR A 441 -5.81 -13.20 6.37
N ALA A 442 -6.42 -14.19 7.03
CA ALA A 442 -6.90 -15.40 6.37
C ALA A 442 -7.98 -15.10 5.33
N THR A 443 -8.93 -14.22 5.67
CA THR A 443 -10.01 -13.81 4.77
C THR A 443 -9.48 -13.02 3.59
N ALA A 444 -8.57 -12.07 3.83
CA ALA A 444 -7.97 -11.26 2.76
C ALA A 444 -7.22 -12.12 1.75
N ILE A 445 -6.35 -13.02 2.20
CA ILE A 445 -5.60 -13.90 1.29
C ILE A 445 -6.55 -14.72 0.41
N LYS A 446 -7.65 -15.25 0.97
CA LYS A 446 -8.63 -16.00 0.16
C LYS A 446 -9.34 -15.16 -0.88
N VAL A 447 -9.72 -13.92 -0.55
CA VAL A 447 -10.34 -13.00 -1.53
C VAL A 447 -9.35 -12.64 -2.62
N LEU A 448 -8.11 -12.31 -2.25
CA LEU A 448 -7.07 -11.84 -3.16
C LEU A 448 -6.50 -12.96 -4.06
N ASP A 449 -6.44 -14.21 -3.57
CA ASP A 449 -5.88 -15.34 -4.32
C ASP A 449 -6.78 -15.80 -5.49
N ASN A 450 -8.00 -15.25 -5.60
CA ASN A 450 -8.87 -15.44 -6.77
C ASN A 450 -8.29 -14.82 -8.06
N ASN A 451 -7.26 -13.98 -7.97
CA ASN A 451 -6.58 -13.40 -9.11
C ASN A 451 -5.34 -14.22 -9.53
N ASP A 452 -5.39 -14.78 -10.74
CA ASP A 452 -4.29 -15.58 -11.31
C ASP A 452 -2.98 -14.78 -11.49
N LYS A 453 -3.02 -13.44 -11.52
CA LYS A 453 -1.83 -12.58 -11.56
C LYS A 453 -1.16 -12.40 -10.19
N GLY A 454 -1.81 -12.85 -9.12
CA GLY A 454 -1.35 -12.73 -7.74
C GLY A 454 -1.81 -11.46 -7.05
N PHE A 455 -1.26 -11.20 -5.88
CA PHE A 455 -1.69 -10.09 -5.04
C PHE A 455 -0.56 -9.37 -4.29
N PHE A 456 -0.84 -8.14 -3.86
CA PHE A 456 -0.05 -7.39 -2.91
C PHE A 456 -0.89 -7.11 -1.66
N LEU A 457 -0.39 -7.49 -0.49
CA LEU A 457 -1.11 -7.33 0.78
C LEU A 457 -0.24 -6.65 1.83
N THR A 458 -0.74 -5.59 2.43
CA THR A 458 -0.17 -5.02 3.66
C THR A 458 -1.00 -5.44 4.86
N VAL A 459 -0.35 -5.90 5.92
CA VAL A 459 -0.97 -6.28 7.18
C VAL A 459 -0.28 -5.58 8.34
N GLU A 460 -1.02 -4.76 9.07
CA GLU A 460 -0.51 -4.00 10.21
C GLU A 460 -1.14 -4.45 11.53
N SER A 461 -0.30 -4.64 12.56
CA SER A 461 -0.75 -4.61 13.95
C SER A 461 -0.42 -3.25 14.58
N GLY A 462 -1.34 -2.30 14.40
CA GLY A 462 -1.17 -0.93 14.86
C GLY A 462 -1.37 -0.75 16.37
N ARG A 463 -1.96 -1.73 17.06
CA ARG A 463 -2.22 -1.63 18.52
C ARG A 463 -0.99 -1.95 19.38
N ILE A 464 0.10 -2.47 18.80
CA ILE A 464 1.39 -2.64 19.49
C ILE A 464 1.92 -1.26 19.93
N ASP A 465 2.02 -0.32 18.99
CA ASP A 465 2.44 1.07 19.22
C ASP A 465 1.54 1.78 20.24
N HIS A 466 0.22 1.75 20.04
CA HIS A 466 -0.72 2.41 20.96
C HIS A 466 -0.59 1.90 22.41
N ALA A 467 -0.35 0.60 22.60
CA ALA A 467 -0.14 0.04 23.92
C ALA A 467 1.19 0.47 24.54
N HIS A 468 2.25 0.62 23.74
CA HIS A 468 3.52 1.19 24.20
C HIS A 468 3.37 2.65 24.58
N HIS A 469 2.68 3.46 23.77
CA HIS A 469 2.30 4.84 24.07
C HIS A 469 1.56 4.99 25.41
N ALA A 470 0.64 4.06 25.69
CA ALA A 470 -0.09 3.99 26.96
C ALA A 470 0.78 3.49 28.14
N GLY A 471 2.02 3.03 27.89
CA GLY A 471 2.90 2.45 28.89
C GLY A 471 2.44 1.07 29.38
N ASN A 472 1.74 0.30 28.54
CA ASN A 472 1.14 -0.99 28.87
C ASN A 472 1.81 -2.13 28.08
N ALA A 473 2.85 -2.72 28.66
CA ALA A 473 3.56 -3.84 28.03
C ALA A 473 2.68 -5.10 27.91
N TYR A 474 1.65 -5.29 28.74
CA TYR A 474 0.78 -6.47 28.62
C TYR A 474 0.07 -6.46 27.27
N ASN A 475 -0.58 -5.36 26.92
CA ASN A 475 -1.29 -5.22 25.64
C ASN A 475 -0.31 -5.24 24.46
N ALA A 476 0.78 -4.45 24.52
CA ALA A 476 1.76 -4.39 23.42
C ALA A 476 2.30 -5.77 23.05
N LEU A 477 2.61 -6.61 24.05
CA LEU A 477 3.12 -7.96 23.80
C LEU A 477 2.03 -8.93 23.34
N ASN A 478 0.78 -8.80 23.78
CA ASN A 478 -0.31 -9.67 23.31
C ASN A 478 -0.72 -9.34 21.86
N ASP A 479 -0.74 -8.06 21.48
CA ASP A 479 -0.91 -7.65 20.08
C ASP A 479 0.25 -8.12 19.19
N ALA A 480 1.50 -8.05 19.67
CA ALA A 480 2.66 -8.61 18.96
C ALA A 480 2.59 -10.15 18.79
N ILE A 481 1.99 -10.86 19.76
CA ILE A 481 1.75 -12.30 19.65
C ILE A 481 0.66 -12.59 18.63
N GLU A 482 -0.43 -11.82 18.59
CA GLU A 482 -1.46 -11.95 17.56
C GLU A 482 -0.93 -11.64 16.17
N PHE A 483 -0.08 -10.61 16.04
CA PHE A 483 0.65 -10.33 14.82
C PHE A 483 1.50 -11.52 14.35
N ALA A 484 2.24 -12.17 15.26
CA ALA A 484 2.98 -13.38 14.92
C ALA A 484 2.06 -14.54 14.47
N LYS A 485 0.84 -14.67 15.01
CA LYS A 485 -0.15 -15.64 14.52
C LYS A 485 -0.64 -15.29 13.11
N ALA A 486 -0.90 -14.01 12.82
CA ALA A 486 -1.31 -13.55 11.50
C ALA A 486 -0.22 -13.83 10.44
N VAL A 487 1.05 -13.63 10.78
CA VAL A 487 2.19 -14.04 9.94
C VAL A 487 2.16 -15.55 9.68
N GLN A 488 1.91 -16.38 10.71
CA GLN A 488 1.82 -17.83 10.54
C GLN A 488 0.66 -18.22 9.62
N VAL A 489 -0.49 -17.55 9.74
CA VAL A 489 -1.64 -17.75 8.84
C VAL A 489 -1.24 -17.49 7.39
N ALA A 490 -0.53 -16.40 7.10
CA ALA A 490 -0.07 -16.13 5.74
C ALA A 490 0.93 -17.16 5.23
N VAL A 491 1.88 -17.59 6.06
CA VAL A 491 2.84 -18.66 5.73
C VAL A 491 2.12 -19.98 5.42
N ASP A 492 1.06 -20.30 6.15
CA ASP A 492 0.29 -21.54 5.96
C ASP A 492 -0.65 -21.46 4.74
N ALA A 493 -1.09 -20.25 4.38
CA ALA A 493 -2.04 -20.00 3.29
C ALA A 493 -1.37 -19.75 1.93
N THR A 494 -0.05 -19.62 1.87
CA THR A 494 0.69 -19.27 0.63
C THR A 494 1.89 -20.20 0.39
N SER A 495 2.45 -20.16 -0.82
CA SER A 495 3.66 -20.92 -1.16
C SER A 495 4.89 -20.04 -1.10
N GLN A 496 5.94 -20.48 -0.39
CA GLN A 496 7.23 -19.79 -0.38
C GLN A 496 7.96 -19.84 -1.74
N GLU A 497 7.47 -20.63 -2.70
CA GLU A 497 8.02 -20.67 -4.06
C GLU A 497 7.64 -19.44 -4.89
N ASP A 498 6.47 -18.84 -4.62
CA ASP A 498 5.91 -17.73 -5.39
C ASP A 498 5.40 -16.56 -4.55
N THR A 499 5.55 -16.62 -3.22
CA THR A 499 5.10 -15.58 -2.30
C THR A 499 6.27 -15.05 -1.48
N LEU A 500 6.56 -13.75 -1.62
CA LEU A 500 7.46 -13.02 -0.73
C LEU A 500 6.69 -12.55 0.50
N ILE A 501 7.15 -12.92 1.69
CA ILE A 501 6.65 -12.39 2.96
C ILE A 501 7.78 -11.66 3.67
N ILE A 502 7.56 -10.38 3.98
CA ILE A 502 8.44 -9.53 4.78
C ILE A 502 7.73 -9.18 6.08
N VAL A 503 8.40 -9.33 7.21
CA VAL A 503 7.94 -8.90 8.53
C VAL A 503 8.92 -7.85 9.06
N THR A 504 8.41 -6.70 9.46
CA THR A 504 9.20 -5.59 9.98
C THR A 504 8.40 -4.80 11.03
N ALA A 505 9.05 -3.79 11.60
CA ALA A 505 8.39 -2.65 12.21
C ALA A 505 8.67 -1.39 11.41
N ASP A 506 7.91 -0.35 11.68
CA ASP A 506 8.11 0.98 11.16
C ASP A 506 9.08 1.79 12.05
N HIS A 507 8.99 1.64 13.37
CA HIS A 507 9.92 2.17 14.39
C HIS A 507 9.92 1.34 15.68
N SER A 508 10.66 1.80 16.70
CA SER A 508 10.69 1.19 18.04
C SER A 508 10.04 2.12 19.09
N HIS A 509 10.19 1.79 20.37
CA HIS A 509 9.73 2.53 21.53
C HIS A 509 10.82 2.56 22.59
N VAL A 510 10.73 3.49 23.55
CA VAL A 510 11.65 3.52 24.69
C VAL A 510 11.35 2.44 25.74
N PHE A 511 10.92 1.27 25.24
CA PHE A 511 10.62 0.02 25.93
C PHE A 511 11.89 -0.80 26.14
N THR A 512 12.14 -1.16 27.40
CA THR A 512 13.40 -1.77 27.83
C THR A 512 13.18 -3.11 28.51
N ILE A 513 14.19 -3.99 28.42
CA ILE A 513 14.28 -5.24 29.20
C ILE A 513 15.48 -5.12 30.14
N ALA A 514 15.21 -4.98 31.44
CA ALA A 514 16.19 -4.82 32.51
C ALA A 514 16.74 -6.16 33.03
N GLY A 515 17.95 -6.10 33.59
CA GLY A 515 18.67 -7.24 34.17
C GLY A 515 18.69 -7.22 35.71
N TYR A 516 18.80 -8.36 36.41
CA TYR A 516 19.18 -9.69 35.89
C TYR A 516 18.19 -10.80 36.32
N PRO A 517 17.03 -10.95 35.66
CA PRO A 517 16.08 -12.01 35.95
C PRO A 517 16.65 -13.40 35.59
N LYS A 518 16.24 -14.42 36.34
CA LYS A 518 16.52 -15.83 36.00
C LYS A 518 15.76 -16.25 34.75
N ARG A 519 16.25 -17.28 34.04
CA ARG A 519 15.45 -17.90 32.96
C ARG A 519 14.10 -18.38 33.49
N GLY A 520 13.05 -18.20 32.72
CA GLY A 520 11.69 -18.52 33.14
C GLY A 520 11.07 -17.53 34.12
N ASN A 521 11.72 -16.39 34.40
CA ASN A 521 11.08 -15.29 35.12
C ASN A 521 9.96 -14.73 34.23
N PRO A 522 8.74 -14.51 34.76
CA PRO A 522 7.68 -13.88 33.99
C PRO A 522 8.16 -12.56 33.38
N ILE A 523 8.03 -12.38 32.07
CA ILE A 523 8.57 -11.20 31.38
C ILE A 523 7.88 -9.90 31.82
N LEU A 524 6.60 -9.98 32.16
CA LEU A 524 5.82 -8.89 32.78
C LEU A 524 6.00 -8.81 34.31
N GLY A 525 6.81 -9.71 34.88
CA GLY A 525 7.02 -9.82 36.32
C GLY A 525 8.13 -8.93 36.86
N LYS A 526 8.18 -8.86 38.19
CA LYS A 526 9.33 -8.36 38.95
C LYS A 526 10.57 -9.22 38.67
N VAL A 527 11.75 -8.63 38.79
CA VAL A 527 13.00 -9.35 38.57
C VAL A 527 13.29 -10.32 39.71
N VAL A 528 13.22 -11.63 39.48
CA VAL A 528 13.72 -12.65 40.41
C VAL A 528 15.08 -13.15 39.94
N GLY A 529 16.11 -12.97 40.77
CA GLY A 529 17.50 -13.35 40.43
C GLY A 529 17.75 -14.86 40.36
N ILE A 530 18.90 -15.23 39.80
CA ILE A 530 19.35 -16.63 39.67
C ILE A 530 19.51 -17.26 41.07
N GLY A 531 18.83 -18.39 41.29
CA GLY A 531 18.84 -19.10 42.59
C GLY A 531 17.93 -18.49 43.66
N ALA A 532 17.19 -17.42 43.34
CA ALA A 532 16.24 -16.79 44.25
C ALA A 532 14.78 -17.21 43.97
N THR A 533 13.95 -17.04 44.99
CA THR A 533 12.48 -17.19 44.92
C THR A 533 11.76 -15.86 45.09
N GLU A 534 12.40 -14.88 45.75
CA GLU A 534 11.83 -13.56 46.02
C GLU A 534 12.29 -12.52 45.00
N PRO A 535 11.50 -11.45 44.78
CA PRO A 535 11.91 -10.31 43.97
C PRO A 535 13.23 -9.70 44.43
N SER A 536 14.06 -9.30 43.48
CA SER A 536 15.28 -8.55 43.72
C SER A 536 14.93 -7.12 44.09
N LEU A 537 15.61 -6.57 45.10
CA LEU A 537 15.46 -5.18 45.51
C LEU A 537 16.52 -4.31 44.83
N ALA A 538 16.10 -3.11 44.42
CA ALA A 538 17.01 -2.07 43.95
C ALA A 538 17.71 -1.38 45.14
N SER A 539 18.55 -0.36 44.87
CA SER A 539 19.33 0.33 45.93
C SER A 539 18.49 1.16 46.90
N ASP A 540 17.21 1.33 46.64
CA ASP A 540 16.20 1.97 47.50
C ASP A 540 15.30 0.97 48.22
N ASP A 541 15.71 -0.30 48.28
CA ASP A 541 15.00 -1.41 48.94
C ASP A 541 13.61 -1.72 48.36
N MET A 542 13.30 -1.22 47.15
CA MET A 542 12.05 -1.51 46.42
C MET A 542 12.29 -2.51 45.28
N PRO A 543 11.34 -3.44 45.01
CA PRO A 543 11.41 -4.29 43.84
C PRO A 543 11.24 -3.49 42.53
N TYR A 544 11.63 -4.08 41.41
CA TYR A 544 11.52 -3.49 40.07
C TYR A 544 11.13 -4.55 39.02
N THR A 545 10.52 -4.11 37.93
CA THR A 545 10.04 -4.96 36.83
C THR A 545 11.15 -5.35 35.86
N THR A 546 10.95 -6.47 35.18
CA THR A 546 11.84 -6.91 34.09
C THR A 546 11.73 -5.98 32.88
N VAL A 547 10.53 -5.48 32.59
CA VAL A 547 10.29 -4.55 31.49
C VAL A 547 9.81 -3.19 32.01
N GLY A 548 10.11 -2.13 31.26
CA GLY A 548 9.68 -0.77 31.62
C GLY A 548 9.97 0.25 30.53
N TYR A 549 9.54 1.49 30.76
CA TYR A 549 9.67 2.58 29.78
C TYR A 549 10.55 3.71 30.31
N THR A 550 11.20 4.43 29.40
CA THR A 550 12.01 5.59 29.79
C THR A 550 11.13 6.83 30.06
N ASN A 551 10.05 7.01 29.30
CA ASN A 551 9.15 8.16 29.42
C ASN A 551 7.67 7.73 29.30
N GLY A 552 6.73 8.68 29.38
CA GLY A 552 5.29 8.44 29.28
C GLY A 552 4.53 8.70 30.58
N LEU A 553 3.29 8.20 30.67
CA LEU A 553 2.42 8.41 31.83
C LEU A 553 2.88 7.68 33.11
N GLY A 554 3.63 6.59 32.96
CA GLY A 554 4.19 5.82 34.06
C GLY A 554 3.18 4.94 34.81
N PHE A 555 3.45 4.68 36.09
CA PHE A 555 2.80 3.64 36.89
C PHE A 555 1.27 3.74 36.97
N ARG A 556 0.62 2.59 36.76
CA ARG A 556 -0.79 2.33 37.11
C ARG A 556 -0.96 0.89 37.58
N ASP A 557 -1.89 0.69 38.51
CA ASP A 557 -2.45 -0.62 38.85
C ASP A 557 -3.97 -0.56 38.72
N LEU A 558 -4.47 -0.99 37.57
CA LEU A 558 -5.90 -1.04 37.22
C LEU A 558 -6.44 -2.48 37.29
N GLY A 559 -5.70 -3.40 37.91
CA GLY A 559 -6.09 -4.81 38.03
C GLY A 559 -6.32 -5.48 36.67
N THR A 560 -7.53 -5.98 36.43
CA THR A 560 -7.87 -6.75 35.22
C THR A 560 -8.38 -5.89 34.05
N GLN A 561 -8.21 -4.57 34.09
CA GLN A 561 -8.53 -3.70 32.95
C GLN A 561 -7.70 -4.13 31.73
N THR A 562 -8.36 -4.41 30.62
CA THR A 562 -7.74 -4.86 29.36
C THR A 562 -7.55 -3.73 28.36
N ASP A 563 -8.34 -2.66 28.45
CA ASP A 563 -8.13 -1.45 27.65
C ASP A 563 -6.96 -0.61 28.21
N ALA A 564 -5.86 -0.53 27.46
CA ALA A 564 -4.68 0.26 27.84
C ALA A 564 -4.96 1.79 27.84
N ASP A 565 -5.95 2.25 27.06
CA ASP A 565 -6.23 3.68 26.92
C ASP A 565 -6.87 4.26 28.20
N ALA A 566 -7.34 3.39 29.11
CA ALA A 566 -7.79 3.78 30.45
C ALA A 566 -6.73 4.58 31.24
N SER A 567 -5.45 4.42 30.93
CA SER A 567 -4.37 5.20 31.55
C SER A 567 -4.43 6.70 31.27
N TYR A 568 -4.92 7.11 30.10
CA TYR A 568 -5.04 8.51 29.66
C TYR A 568 -6.06 9.31 30.46
N ALA A 569 -6.98 8.63 31.18
CA ALA A 569 -7.97 9.29 32.04
C ALA A 569 -7.38 9.86 33.35
N ALA A 570 -6.10 9.64 33.64
CA ALA A 570 -5.45 10.07 34.87
C ALA A 570 -4.10 10.76 34.62
N ALA A 571 -3.70 11.66 35.52
CA ALA A 571 -2.44 12.38 35.44
C ALA A 571 -1.22 11.46 35.63
N ALA A 572 -0.11 11.72 34.93
CA ALA A 572 1.11 10.90 34.97
C ALA A 572 1.59 10.60 36.40
N VAL A 573 2.02 9.36 36.65
CA VAL A 573 2.68 8.91 37.89
C VAL A 573 4.05 8.34 37.50
N THR A 574 5.08 9.16 37.63
CA THR A 574 6.45 8.81 37.22
C THR A 574 7.39 8.71 38.42
N GLY A 575 8.54 8.05 38.22
CA GLY A 575 9.48 7.72 39.27
C GLY A 575 9.18 6.38 39.95
N ARG A 576 9.86 6.13 41.07
CA ARG A 576 9.81 4.85 41.80
C ARG A 576 8.55 4.72 42.65
N VAL A 577 7.86 3.61 42.49
CA VAL A 577 6.73 3.14 43.30
C VAL A 577 7.12 1.82 43.95
N ASP A 578 6.72 1.61 45.20
CA ASP A 578 6.95 0.33 45.86
C ASP A 578 6.00 -0.73 45.27
N LEU A 579 6.57 -1.62 44.46
CA LEU A 579 5.82 -2.68 43.80
C LEU A 579 5.67 -3.93 44.67
N THR A 580 6.04 -3.93 45.96
CA THR A 580 6.04 -5.14 46.80
C THR A 580 4.71 -5.89 46.74
N ASP A 581 3.59 -5.19 46.95
CA ASP A 581 2.24 -5.76 46.98
C ASP A 581 1.47 -5.65 45.65
N VAL A 582 2.12 -5.17 44.58
CA VAL A 582 1.52 -5.00 43.25
C VAL A 582 1.70 -6.25 42.40
N ASP A 583 0.64 -6.74 41.75
CA ASP A 583 0.75 -7.78 40.73
C ASP A 583 1.03 -7.15 39.36
N THR A 584 2.31 -7.11 39.00
CA THR A 584 2.79 -6.48 37.77
C THR A 584 2.46 -7.28 36.50
N SER A 585 1.91 -8.49 36.64
CA SER A 585 1.58 -9.37 35.51
C SER A 585 0.15 -9.18 34.97
N THR A 586 -0.65 -8.34 35.63
CA THR A 586 -2.04 -8.07 35.26
C THR A 586 -2.14 -7.16 34.04
N ALA A 587 -3.25 -7.26 33.29
CA ALA A 587 -3.47 -6.47 32.08
C ALA A 587 -3.54 -4.95 32.35
N GLY A 588 -4.04 -4.57 33.53
CA GLY A 588 -4.18 -3.17 33.94
C GLY A 588 -2.93 -2.60 34.59
N PHE A 589 -1.81 -3.32 34.60
CA PHE A 589 -0.55 -2.80 35.11
C PHE A 589 0.20 -2.02 34.01
N HIS A 590 0.43 -0.73 34.26
CA HIS A 590 1.25 0.13 33.42
C HIS A 590 2.62 0.32 34.09
N GLN A 591 3.69 0.10 33.33
CA GLN A 591 5.04 0.10 33.86
C GLN A 591 5.46 1.50 34.33
N GLU A 592 6.41 1.53 35.27
CA GLU A 592 7.03 2.78 35.70
C GLU A 592 7.76 3.47 34.53
N SER A 593 7.76 4.80 34.54
CA SER A 593 8.55 5.63 33.63
C SER A 593 9.29 6.72 34.39
N LEU A 594 10.41 7.20 33.84
CA LEU A 594 11.26 8.21 34.47
C LEU A 594 10.84 9.64 34.08
N VAL A 595 10.58 9.87 32.80
CA VAL A 595 10.28 11.20 32.27
C VAL A 595 8.78 11.34 31.99
N PRO A 596 8.04 12.23 32.70
CA PRO A 596 6.60 12.37 32.52
C PRO A 596 6.26 13.00 31.18
N LEU A 597 5.45 12.29 30.39
CA LEU A 597 4.84 12.77 29.15
C LEU A 597 3.37 12.31 29.09
N GLY A 598 2.57 12.96 28.25
CA GLY A 598 1.16 12.59 28.04
C GLY A 598 0.96 11.29 27.27
N SER A 599 2.00 10.87 26.55
CA SER A 599 2.14 9.57 25.87
C SER A 599 3.62 9.19 25.93
N GLU A 600 3.94 7.91 26.00
CA GLU A 600 5.31 7.43 25.78
C GLU A 600 5.74 7.74 24.33
N THR A 601 7.05 7.84 24.06
CA THR A 601 7.56 8.19 22.73
C THR A 601 8.10 6.98 21.98
N HIS A 602 8.04 7.02 20.65
CA HIS A 602 8.84 6.12 19.81
C HIS A 602 10.34 6.20 20.17
N ALA A 603 11.11 5.24 19.65
CA ALA A 603 12.57 5.24 19.70
C ALA A 603 13.18 5.04 18.30
N GLY A 604 14.36 5.62 18.11
CA GLY A 604 15.01 5.79 16.80
C GLY A 604 16.12 4.78 16.50
N GLU A 605 16.26 3.71 17.29
CA GLU A 605 17.13 2.60 16.92
C GLU A 605 16.60 1.81 15.72
N ASP A 606 17.49 1.04 15.11
CA ASP A 606 17.14 0.13 14.03
C ASP A 606 16.15 -0.94 14.49
N VAL A 607 15.23 -1.33 13.60
CA VAL A 607 14.25 -2.40 13.82
C VAL A 607 14.62 -3.64 13.02
N GLY A 608 14.11 -4.80 13.44
CA GLY A 608 14.35 -6.06 12.73
C GLY A 608 13.51 -6.18 11.46
N VAL A 609 14.12 -6.74 10.40
CA VAL A 609 13.43 -7.16 9.17
C VAL A 609 13.66 -8.66 9.00
N PHE A 610 12.59 -9.42 8.76
CA PHE A 610 12.62 -10.88 8.56
C PHE A 610 11.93 -11.20 7.24
N ALA A 611 12.50 -12.08 6.42
CA ALA A 611 11.91 -12.40 5.13
C ALA A 611 12.06 -13.85 4.68
N VAL A 612 11.07 -14.31 3.91
CA VAL A 612 11.03 -15.61 3.25
C VAL A 612 10.40 -15.49 1.87
N GLY A 613 10.74 -16.42 0.96
CA GLY A 613 10.25 -16.42 -0.41
C GLY A 613 11.16 -15.72 -1.41
N PRO A 614 10.70 -15.49 -2.65
CA PRO A 614 11.51 -14.88 -3.69
C PRO A 614 12.01 -13.47 -3.31
N GLY A 615 13.28 -13.18 -3.58
CA GLY A 615 13.90 -11.89 -3.20
C GLY A 615 14.28 -11.74 -1.72
N ALA A 616 13.82 -12.62 -0.82
CA ALA A 616 14.07 -12.49 0.62
C ALA A 616 15.57 -12.48 1.01
N HIS A 617 16.42 -13.15 0.22
CA HIS A 617 17.88 -13.19 0.41
C HIS A 617 18.57 -11.82 0.28
N LEU A 618 17.89 -10.82 -0.29
CA LEU A 618 18.38 -9.45 -0.38
C LEU A 618 18.32 -8.73 0.98
N ILE A 619 17.50 -9.23 1.92
CA ILE A 619 17.39 -8.70 3.28
C ILE A 619 18.50 -9.31 4.14
N THR A 620 19.63 -8.60 4.18
CA THR A 620 20.78 -8.95 5.04
C THR A 620 21.45 -7.69 5.58
N GLY A 621 22.14 -7.78 6.71
CA GLY A 621 22.91 -6.65 7.26
C GLY A 621 22.04 -5.52 7.80
N THR A 622 22.49 -4.28 7.65
CA THR A 622 21.78 -3.06 8.07
C THR A 622 21.45 -2.23 6.84
N ASN A 623 20.18 -1.90 6.67
CA ASN A 623 19.62 -1.33 5.47
C ASN A 623 18.91 0.00 5.77
N GLU A 624 18.76 0.87 4.78
CA GLU A 624 17.72 1.89 4.87
C GLU A 624 16.34 1.22 4.88
N GLN A 625 15.40 1.77 5.64
CA GLN A 625 14.02 1.26 5.66
C GLN A 625 13.37 1.26 4.27
N SER A 626 13.75 2.20 3.41
CA SER A 626 13.29 2.26 2.02
C SER A 626 13.71 1.06 1.17
N LEU A 627 14.74 0.30 1.55
CA LEU A 627 15.14 -0.92 0.83
C LEU A 627 14.01 -1.95 0.77
N ILE A 628 13.09 -1.95 1.74
CA ILE A 628 11.95 -2.88 1.79
C ILE A 628 11.11 -2.76 0.51
N PHE A 629 10.82 -1.53 0.06
CA PHE A 629 10.17 -1.30 -1.22
C PHE A 629 10.93 -1.95 -2.39
N HIS A 630 12.23 -1.70 -2.47
CA HIS A 630 13.06 -2.17 -3.59
C HIS A 630 13.15 -3.70 -3.63
N VAL A 631 13.11 -4.38 -2.47
CA VAL A 631 13.03 -5.84 -2.41
C VAL A 631 11.67 -6.34 -2.90
N MET A 632 10.58 -5.69 -2.49
CA MET A 632 9.23 -6.02 -2.96
C MET A 632 9.10 -5.80 -4.47
N ASP A 633 9.60 -4.68 -4.97
CA ASP A 633 9.61 -4.34 -6.39
C ASP A 633 10.47 -5.32 -7.20
N TYR A 634 11.67 -5.65 -6.71
CA TYR A 634 12.52 -6.66 -7.35
C TYR A 634 11.81 -8.01 -7.45
N ALA A 635 11.24 -8.49 -6.35
CA ALA A 635 10.63 -9.82 -6.29
C ALA A 635 9.32 -9.88 -7.08
N GLY A 636 8.47 -8.85 -6.98
CA GLY A 636 7.17 -8.77 -7.64
C GLY A 636 7.20 -8.19 -9.05
N ASN A 637 8.33 -7.60 -9.46
CA ASN A 637 8.52 -6.83 -10.69
C ASN A 637 7.41 -5.77 -10.88
N LEU A 638 7.15 -4.99 -9.82
CA LEU A 638 6.00 -4.08 -9.75
C LEU A 638 6.18 -2.86 -10.68
N SER A 639 7.40 -2.34 -10.79
CA SER A 639 7.79 -1.24 -11.67
C SER A 639 8.21 -1.69 -13.07
N GLY A 640 8.56 -2.98 -13.23
CA GLY A 640 9.29 -3.51 -14.37
C GLY A 640 8.49 -4.37 -15.34
N THR A 641 7.16 -4.35 -15.31
CA THR A 641 6.32 -5.17 -16.22
C THR A 641 6.68 -4.85 -17.68
N PRO A 642 7.23 -5.81 -18.46
CA PRO A 642 7.77 -5.52 -19.78
C PRO A 642 6.73 -5.14 -20.83
N GLN A 643 7.18 -4.26 -21.72
CA GLN A 643 6.60 -3.83 -23.00
C GLN A 643 6.33 -4.97 -24.01
#